data_AF-A0A1W9MFR7-F1
#
_entry.id   AF-A0A1W9MFR7-F1
#
_cell.length_a   1.000
_cell.length_b   1.000
_cell.length_c   1.000
_cell.angle_alpha   90.00
_cell.angle_beta   90.00
_cell.angle_gamma   90.00
#
_symmetry.space_group_name_H-M   'P 1'
#
loop_
_entity.id
_entity.type
_entity.pdbx_description
1 polymer ?
#
loop_
_entity_poly.entity_id
_entity_poly.type
_entity_poly.pdbx_seq_one_letter_code
_entity_poly.pdbx_strand_id
1 'polypeptide(L)'
;MWGDGCGNGSQFNDTQAKIRNFIKDAYHNWGIRYVLLGGDDEIIPHRGFYCHIEGMFLPLGEGTDTDIPSDLYYGCLDGSFNYNNNSYYGEIGDGEDGGEVDIFCEIYVGRAPVSNEQEVSNFVMKTISYENSSDSYLSNALFAGEWLQTLPGGSNHWGGDSMDEIKDGSDKWGIYNPPFPSCFDIETLYDKEGIWSKSAMINKINNDEHIINHLGHANYGIDMKMYRSDADALNNDKYFFGYSQGCIAGDYSVNDCILEHFVVKNPTGAFAFIGNSRFGLADEEGTTNGPSQFYQRKFYDAVFGKKITNIGRANQYSKESLAGMIKSHTGGMRWVYYELNLLGDPETPLHINCSAFNITVECKNLTVCKNGSCDFTRIDDAVGAVCPGYRVDVRDNETYNGTLGLFGDNITLNCNGAKLSGNMNGTGIAVLSSDNSRIENCIIKNYTSGLLLSYSTNVTLINNSMENNTYNFDVSGLKISHYIQNIDISNKVNGKSMYYLVGETNAEIEDAGFVGLVSCNNITVSNSTLIHNGYGGIIINSSDSIMLNNNLTLNKYGIFTDHSTSGIEIINNNMMDMDYSGIYIKNSTLINISDNKINETIDGIYVVGSSKNRMFRNTISSNSNNGIILIDSQENEILNNLIAKNFDGIWVYSSSSNNSIFNNTLCNNTMRGIGVENNSSDNTLTNNTINYNNESGIYIQDNSNFNKISNNKISNNTVGIFSQNSNSTINNNAVCGNMQLDFNSTNWLSSSGDNNACDKADGWNDTNIIGCRNKCKASDIFDLVEMLEYLSGEKTGLYRENSYYKFVGSVSDYINLLDAFALIAQIVTVG
;
A
#
# COMPACT_ATOMS: atom_id res chain seq x y z
N MET A 1 25.24 -16.62 12.99
CA MET A 1 25.10 -16.30 11.56
C MET A 1 24.75 -17.58 10.82
N TRP A 2 23.48 -17.99 10.85
CA TRP A 2 22.97 -19.07 9.99
C TRP A 2 21.49 -18.77 9.70
N GLY A 3 21.18 -18.47 8.44
CA GLY A 3 19.83 -18.33 7.89
C GLY A 3 19.26 -16.93 7.77
N ASP A 4 18.27 -16.82 6.88
CA ASP A 4 17.54 -15.63 6.40
C ASP A 4 16.80 -14.83 7.49
N GLY A 5 17.18 -14.96 8.77
CA GLY A 5 16.40 -14.44 9.89
C GLY A 5 15.20 -15.34 10.21
N CYS A 6 15.10 -15.72 11.48
CA CYS A 6 13.89 -16.29 12.12
C CYS A 6 13.55 -17.79 11.94
N GLY A 7 14.38 -18.64 11.30
CA GLY A 7 14.09 -20.08 11.23
C GLY A 7 15.29 -21.03 11.35
N ASN A 8 15.11 -22.15 12.07
CA ASN A 8 16.05 -23.29 12.12
C ASN A 8 15.75 -24.37 11.05
N GLY A 9 14.86 -24.06 10.09
CA GLY A 9 14.48 -24.97 9.01
C GLY A 9 15.61 -25.16 7.98
N SER A 10 15.62 -26.31 7.29
CA SER A 10 16.63 -26.60 6.26
C SER A 10 16.61 -25.61 5.09
N GLN A 11 15.47 -24.99 4.80
CA GLN A 11 15.31 -24.00 3.74
C GLN A 11 16.10 -22.70 3.97
N PHE A 12 16.42 -22.36 5.22
CA PHE A 12 17.26 -21.20 5.55
C PHE A 12 18.75 -21.55 5.68
N ASN A 13 19.14 -22.78 5.35
CA ASN A 13 20.53 -23.23 5.39
C ASN A 13 20.96 -23.90 4.09
N ASP A 14 20.28 -23.55 3.00
CA ASP A 14 20.61 -23.95 1.64
C ASP A 14 21.83 -23.19 1.10
N THR A 15 22.19 -23.45 -0.16
CA THR A 15 23.36 -22.84 -0.81
C THR A 15 23.15 -21.33 -0.99
N GLN A 16 21.98 -20.92 -1.44
CA GLN A 16 21.58 -19.52 -1.62
C GLN A 16 21.74 -18.72 -0.32
N ALA A 17 21.20 -19.22 0.79
CA ALA A 17 21.33 -18.56 2.09
C ALA A 17 22.79 -18.46 2.55
N LYS A 18 23.62 -19.47 2.27
CA LYS A 18 25.07 -19.42 2.60
C LYS A 18 25.80 -18.36 1.77
N ILE A 19 25.48 -18.24 0.48
CA ILE A 19 26.05 -17.23 -0.40
C ILE A 19 25.62 -15.83 0.07
N ARG A 20 24.32 -15.59 0.28
CA ARG A 20 23.81 -14.31 0.81
C ARG A 20 24.47 -13.95 2.15
N ASN A 21 24.62 -14.90 3.07
CA ASN A 21 25.29 -14.66 4.36
C ASN A 21 26.78 -14.33 4.22
N PHE A 22 27.49 -14.94 3.28
CA PHE A 22 28.86 -14.55 2.97
C PHE A 22 28.92 -13.12 2.42
N ILE A 23 27.98 -12.74 1.56
CA ILE A 23 27.88 -11.38 1.04
C ILE A 23 27.59 -10.38 2.17
N LYS A 24 26.70 -10.71 3.13
CA LYS A 24 26.46 -9.89 4.34
C LYS A 24 27.75 -9.68 5.13
N ASP A 25 28.53 -10.74 5.35
CA ASP A 25 29.83 -10.64 6.05
C ASP A 25 30.81 -9.74 5.28
N ALA A 26 30.94 -9.93 3.97
CA ALA A 26 31.79 -9.11 3.12
C ALA A 26 31.33 -7.63 3.08
N TYR A 27 30.02 -7.37 3.08
CA TYR A 27 29.48 -6.01 3.15
C TYR A 27 29.90 -5.30 4.44
N HIS A 28 29.71 -5.96 5.59
CA HIS A 28 30.04 -5.37 6.89
C HIS A 28 31.54 -5.27 7.15
N ASN A 29 32.32 -6.27 6.74
CA ASN A 29 33.73 -6.38 7.10
C ASN A 29 34.68 -5.83 6.03
N TRP A 30 34.31 -5.89 4.75
CA TRP A 30 35.16 -5.46 3.63
C TRP A 30 34.65 -4.17 2.98
N GLY A 31 33.37 -3.80 3.19
CA GLY A 31 32.78 -2.58 2.64
C GLY A 31 32.45 -2.68 1.14
N ILE A 32 32.16 -3.89 0.64
CA ILE A 32 31.82 -4.10 -0.78
C ILE A 32 30.57 -3.30 -1.19
N ARG A 33 30.49 -3.00 -2.49
CA ARG A 33 29.35 -2.31 -3.12
C ARG A 33 28.81 -3.03 -4.35
N TYR A 34 29.60 -3.95 -4.90
CA TYR A 34 29.28 -4.73 -6.09
C TYR A 34 29.57 -6.20 -5.81
N VAL A 35 28.74 -7.08 -6.36
CA VAL A 35 28.96 -8.53 -6.38
C VAL A 35 28.70 -9.06 -7.78
N LEU A 36 29.75 -9.63 -8.37
CA LEU A 36 29.64 -10.44 -9.58
C LEU A 36 29.46 -11.91 -9.18
N LEU A 37 28.30 -12.49 -9.49
CA LEU A 37 28.04 -13.92 -9.34
C LEU A 37 28.71 -14.68 -10.49
N GLY A 38 29.90 -15.22 -10.22
CA GLY A 38 30.70 -15.96 -11.19
C GLY A 38 30.29 -17.43 -11.28
N GLY A 39 29.19 -17.71 -11.97
CA GLY A 39 28.67 -19.06 -12.19
C GLY A 39 27.26 -19.03 -12.76
N ASP A 40 26.96 -20.02 -13.59
CA ASP A 40 25.58 -20.29 -14.01
C ASP A 40 24.73 -20.88 -12.87
N ASP A 41 23.43 -21.11 -13.10
CA ASP A 41 22.48 -21.53 -12.05
C ASP A 41 22.88 -22.84 -11.35
N GLU A 42 23.50 -23.79 -12.06
CA GLU A 42 23.97 -25.04 -11.45
C GLU A 42 25.16 -24.85 -10.50
N ILE A 43 25.83 -23.68 -10.53
CA ILE A 43 26.97 -23.32 -9.67
C ILE A 43 26.53 -22.34 -8.58
N ILE A 44 25.90 -21.23 -8.99
CA ILE A 44 25.38 -20.18 -8.12
C ILE A 44 23.86 -20.13 -8.32
N PRO A 45 23.09 -20.91 -7.55
CA PRO A 45 21.66 -21.04 -7.80
C PRO A 45 20.93 -19.73 -7.56
N HIS A 46 19.91 -19.45 -8.34
CA HIS A 46 18.97 -18.36 -8.07
C HIS A 46 18.19 -18.61 -6.79
N ARG A 47 17.57 -17.54 -6.28
CA ARG A 47 16.43 -17.65 -5.38
C ARG A 47 15.16 -17.40 -6.19
N GLY A 48 14.28 -18.40 -6.21
CA GLY A 48 12.96 -18.27 -6.79
C GLY A 48 12.05 -17.40 -5.94
N PHE A 49 11.35 -16.46 -6.57
CA PHE A 49 10.33 -15.66 -5.91
C PHE A 49 8.93 -16.03 -6.37
N TYR A 50 7.99 -15.94 -5.43
CA TYR A 50 6.57 -16.05 -5.69
C TYR A 50 6.00 -14.71 -6.13
N CYS A 51 5.21 -14.72 -7.19
CA CYS A 51 4.37 -13.61 -7.57
C CYS A 51 3.08 -14.13 -8.20
N HIS A 52 1.97 -13.48 -7.84
CA HIS A 52 0.68 -13.65 -8.51
C HIS A 52 0.24 -12.33 -9.12
N ILE A 53 -0.22 -12.36 -10.37
CA ILE A 53 -0.81 -11.23 -11.06
C ILE A 53 -2.16 -11.58 -11.66
N GLU A 54 -3.10 -10.64 -11.59
CA GLU A 54 -4.44 -10.77 -12.15
C GLU A 54 -4.64 -9.77 -13.30
N GLY A 55 -4.58 -10.22 -14.56
CA GLY A 55 -4.60 -9.34 -15.73
C GLY A 55 -3.21 -9.13 -16.33
N MET A 56 -3.08 -8.22 -17.31
CA MET A 56 -1.92 -8.09 -18.21
C MET A 56 -1.86 -9.17 -19.30
N PHE A 57 -0.98 -8.97 -20.29
CA PHE A 57 -0.79 -9.90 -21.42
C PHE A 57 -0.06 -11.19 -21.03
N LEU A 58 -0.77 -12.04 -20.28
CA LEU A 58 -0.34 -13.40 -19.96
C LEU A 58 -1.26 -14.45 -20.61
N PRO A 59 -0.72 -15.63 -20.99
CA PRO A 59 -1.57 -16.77 -21.33
C PRO A 59 -2.47 -17.17 -20.14
N LEU A 60 -3.67 -17.67 -20.44
CA LEU A 60 -4.60 -18.15 -19.41
C LEU A 60 -3.96 -19.24 -18.55
N GLY A 61 -3.91 -19.01 -17.23
CA GLY A 61 -3.33 -19.94 -16.26
C GLY A 61 -1.87 -19.66 -15.87
N GLU A 62 -1.22 -18.67 -16.50
CA GLU A 62 0.18 -18.30 -16.23
C GLU A 62 0.32 -17.10 -15.26
N GLY A 63 -0.77 -16.69 -14.60
CA GLY A 63 -0.77 -15.54 -13.68
C GLY A 63 -0.08 -15.79 -12.34
N THR A 64 0.46 -16.98 -12.09
CA THR A 64 1.19 -17.30 -10.86
C THR A 64 2.49 -18.00 -11.21
N ASP A 65 3.60 -17.47 -10.70
CA ASP A 65 4.88 -18.15 -10.69
C ASP A 65 5.38 -18.25 -9.25
N THR A 66 5.88 -19.42 -8.87
CA THR A 66 6.36 -19.71 -7.51
C THR A 66 7.89 -19.73 -7.42
N ASP A 67 8.58 -19.54 -8.54
CA ASP A 67 10.02 -19.75 -8.71
C ASP A 67 10.57 -18.80 -9.79
N ILE A 68 10.27 -17.49 -9.69
CA ILE A 68 10.82 -16.46 -10.58
C ILE A 68 12.33 -16.34 -10.31
N PRO A 69 13.23 -16.65 -11.27
CA PRO A 69 14.66 -16.61 -11.07
C PRO A 69 15.14 -15.18 -10.89
N SER A 70 15.75 -14.91 -9.74
CA SER A 70 16.17 -13.57 -9.36
C SER A 70 17.47 -13.55 -8.58
N ASP A 71 18.34 -12.64 -9.00
CA ASP A 71 19.56 -12.29 -8.26
C ASP A 71 19.33 -11.16 -7.23
N LEU A 72 18.11 -10.61 -7.15
CA LEU A 72 17.74 -9.59 -6.15
C LEU A 72 18.03 -10.07 -4.72
N TYR A 73 17.80 -11.35 -4.45
CA TYR A 73 18.04 -11.97 -3.14
C TYR A 73 19.47 -11.79 -2.64
N TYR A 74 20.45 -11.73 -3.54
CA TYR A 74 21.85 -11.53 -3.20
C TYR A 74 22.21 -10.05 -2.99
N GLY A 75 21.37 -9.13 -3.45
CA GLY A 75 21.56 -7.68 -3.34
C GLY A 75 20.97 -7.06 -2.08
N CYS A 76 19.79 -7.53 -1.67
CA CYS A 76 19.15 -7.21 -0.40
C CYS A 76 19.85 -8.00 0.71
N LEU A 77 20.37 -7.36 1.75
CA LEU A 77 21.22 -7.94 2.78
C LEU A 77 20.61 -7.92 4.18
N ASP A 78 19.52 -7.20 4.40
CA ASP A 78 18.72 -7.26 5.63
C ASP A 78 17.35 -7.91 5.39
N GLY A 79 16.60 -8.12 6.48
CA GLY A 79 15.32 -8.83 6.43
C GLY A 79 15.38 -10.30 6.00
N SER A 80 14.22 -10.95 6.10
CA SER A 80 13.94 -12.26 5.50
C SER A 80 13.10 -12.06 4.25
N PHE A 81 13.30 -12.92 3.24
CA PHE A 81 12.37 -13.05 2.12
C PHE A 81 11.33 -14.13 2.34
N ASN A 82 11.27 -14.75 3.52
CA ASN A 82 10.33 -15.80 3.86
C ASN A 82 10.09 -15.81 5.38
N TYR A 83 9.50 -14.71 5.90
CA TYR A 83 9.19 -14.59 7.34
C TYR A 83 8.14 -15.60 7.79
N ASN A 84 7.20 -15.96 6.92
CA ASN A 84 6.12 -16.88 7.26
C ASN A 84 6.57 -18.36 7.29
N ASN A 85 7.82 -18.64 6.87
CA ASN A 85 8.47 -19.93 6.88
C ASN A 85 7.73 -21.02 6.08
N ASN A 86 7.16 -20.65 4.94
CA ASN A 86 6.54 -21.58 3.98
C ASN A 86 7.52 -21.91 2.82
N SER A 87 7.04 -22.48 1.72
CA SER A 87 7.87 -22.88 0.56
C SER A 87 8.12 -21.78 -0.47
N TYR A 88 7.49 -20.62 -0.30
CA TYR A 88 7.52 -19.50 -1.22
C TYR A 88 8.36 -18.38 -0.60
N TYR A 89 9.09 -17.67 -1.44
CA TYR A 89 9.89 -16.51 -1.02
C TYR A 89 9.34 -15.27 -1.72
N GLY A 90 9.43 -14.11 -1.08
CA GLY A 90 9.06 -12.83 -1.68
C GLY A 90 7.55 -12.58 -1.74
N GLU A 91 6.75 -13.35 -1.01
CA GLU A 91 5.31 -13.18 -0.95
C GLU A 91 4.92 -11.89 -0.22
N ILE A 92 3.71 -11.39 -0.51
CA ILE A 92 3.08 -10.43 0.38
C ILE A 92 2.85 -11.15 1.71
N GLY A 93 3.43 -10.64 2.80
CA GLY A 93 3.43 -11.33 4.09
C GLY A 93 4.79 -11.86 4.52
N ASP A 94 5.79 -11.86 3.64
CA ASP A 94 7.15 -12.30 3.96
C ASP A 94 8.05 -11.20 4.51
N GLY A 95 7.54 -9.98 4.66
CA GLY A 95 8.22 -8.88 5.35
C GLY A 95 8.19 -8.98 6.86
N GLU A 96 8.91 -8.08 7.52
CA GLU A 96 8.82 -7.88 8.97
C GLU A 96 7.36 -7.65 9.39
N ASP A 97 6.93 -8.30 10.48
CA ASP A 97 5.56 -8.27 11.00
C ASP A 97 4.46 -8.69 9.99
N GLY A 98 4.79 -9.55 9.02
CA GLY A 98 3.83 -9.98 7.99
C GLY A 98 3.59 -8.92 6.92
N GLY A 99 4.52 -7.97 6.78
CA GLY A 99 4.48 -6.88 5.80
C GLY A 99 5.04 -7.25 4.43
N GLU A 100 5.49 -6.22 3.72
CA GLU A 100 6.19 -6.36 2.43
C GLU A 100 7.66 -6.74 2.64
N VAL A 101 8.20 -7.61 1.78
CA VAL A 101 9.65 -7.93 1.83
C VAL A 101 10.48 -6.68 1.55
N ASP A 102 11.66 -6.60 2.18
CA ASP A 102 12.61 -5.55 1.85
C ASP A 102 13.20 -5.85 0.46
N ILE A 103 12.84 -5.00 -0.51
CA ILE A 103 13.29 -5.09 -1.89
C ILE A 103 14.41 -4.10 -2.21
N PHE A 104 14.86 -3.30 -1.24
CA PHE A 104 15.98 -2.37 -1.41
C PHE A 104 17.30 -3.11 -1.22
N CYS A 105 18.26 -2.85 -2.11
CA CYS A 105 19.54 -3.55 -2.09
C CYS A 105 20.63 -2.72 -1.43
N GLU A 106 21.40 -3.32 -0.52
CA GLU A 106 22.60 -2.70 0.05
C GLU A 106 23.78 -2.69 -0.95
N ILE A 107 23.76 -3.60 -1.93
CA ILE A 107 24.81 -3.76 -2.94
C ILE A 107 24.23 -4.02 -4.34
N TYR A 108 25.04 -3.83 -5.37
CA TYR A 108 24.65 -4.04 -6.77
C TYR A 108 25.13 -5.40 -7.28
N VAL A 109 24.22 -6.18 -7.84
CA VAL A 109 24.48 -7.55 -8.28
C VAL A 109 24.40 -7.66 -9.81
N GLY A 110 25.31 -8.44 -10.38
CA GLY A 110 25.26 -8.92 -11.76
C GLY A 110 25.81 -10.34 -11.81
N ARG A 111 25.50 -11.07 -12.88
CA ARG A 111 25.87 -12.48 -13.04
C ARG A 111 26.73 -12.69 -14.28
N ALA A 112 27.82 -13.44 -14.12
CA ALA A 112 28.51 -14.08 -15.22
C ALA A 112 28.02 -15.54 -15.27
N PRO A 113 27.04 -15.88 -16.14
CA PRO A 113 26.42 -17.21 -16.17
C PRO A 113 27.35 -18.20 -16.89
N VAL A 114 28.43 -18.60 -16.22
CA VAL A 114 29.51 -19.41 -16.78
C VAL A 114 29.52 -20.81 -16.17
N SER A 115 29.65 -21.84 -17.01
CA SER A 115 29.69 -23.25 -16.59
C SER A 115 31.08 -23.90 -16.75
N ASN A 116 32.00 -23.23 -17.45
CA ASN A 116 33.35 -23.75 -17.72
C ASN A 116 34.41 -22.65 -17.95
N GLU A 117 35.69 -23.06 -17.98
CA GLU A 117 36.83 -22.14 -18.12
C GLU A 117 36.80 -21.32 -19.43
N GLN A 118 36.26 -21.86 -20.52
CA GLN A 118 36.18 -21.14 -21.79
C GLN A 118 35.16 -20.00 -21.71
N GLU A 119 34.00 -20.24 -21.09
CA GLU A 119 32.98 -19.22 -20.86
C GLU A 119 33.48 -18.12 -19.91
N VAL A 120 34.21 -18.48 -18.85
CA VAL A 120 34.92 -17.52 -17.99
C VAL A 120 35.88 -16.67 -18.82
N SER A 121 36.68 -17.30 -19.68
CA SER A 121 37.63 -16.58 -20.53
C SER A 121 36.93 -15.64 -21.50
N ASN A 122 35.80 -16.04 -22.09
CA ASN A 122 35.02 -15.21 -23.00
C ASN A 122 34.44 -14.00 -22.28
N PHE A 123 33.81 -14.21 -21.12
CA PHE A 123 33.23 -13.15 -20.30
C PHE A 123 34.29 -12.10 -19.91
N VAL A 124 35.38 -12.55 -19.28
CA VAL A 124 36.45 -11.66 -18.79
C VAL A 124 37.11 -10.90 -19.94
N MET A 125 37.36 -11.57 -21.07
CA MET A 125 37.91 -10.93 -22.26
C MET A 125 37.01 -9.79 -22.76
N LYS A 126 35.70 -10.06 -22.90
CA LYS A 126 34.75 -9.07 -23.41
C LYS A 126 34.60 -7.88 -22.48
N THR A 127 34.46 -8.12 -21.18
CA THR A 127 34.37 -7.05 -20.16
C THR A 127 35.61 -6.16 -20.19
N ILE A 128 36.81 -6.73 -20.10
CA ILE A 128 38.07 -5.95 -20.11
C ILE A 128 38.26 -5.22 -21.44
N SER A 129 37.94 -5.86 -22.57
CA SER A 129 38.06 -5.25 -23.89
C SER A 129 37.12 -4.06 -24.04
N TYR A 130 35.87 -4.19 -23.57
CA TYR A 130 34.90 -3.12 -23.58
C TYR A 130 35.31 -1.96 -22.66
N GLU A 131 35.67 -2.24 -21.40
CA GLU A 131 36.06 -1.21 -20.43
C GLU A 131 37.27 -0.39 -20.87
N ASN A 132 38.21 -1.01 -21.58
CA ASN A 132 39.39 -0.35 -22.13
C ASN A 132 39.19 0.23 -23.54
N SER A 133 38.01 0.07 -24.14
CA SER A 133 37.74 0.61 -25.48
C SER A 133 37.57 2.13 -25.44
N SER A 134 38.04 2.78 -26.49
CA SER A 134 37.76 4.19 -26.80
C SER A 134 37.34 4.33 -28.27
N ASP A 135 36.82 3.26 -28.86
CA ASP A 135 36.45 3.20 -30.27
C ASP A 135 35.19 4.04 -30.53
N SER A 136 35.00 4.46 -31.79
CA SER A 136 33.87 5.30 -32.18
C SER A 136 32.51 4.61 -32.08
N TYR A 137 32.47 3.27 -32.07
CA TYR A 137 31.20 2.53 -31.95
C TYR A 137 30.48 2.79 -30.63
N LEU A 138 31.18 3.25 -29.59
CA LEU A 138 30.64 3.62 -28.27
C LEU A 138 29.65 4.80 -28.31
N SER A 139 29.38 5.33 -29.50
CA SER A 139 28.34 6.32 -29.77
C SER A 139 27.17 5.73 -30.57
N ASN A 140 27.14 4.44 -30.90
CA ASN A 140 26.05 3.84 -31.66
C ASN A 140 24.94 3.35 -30.71
N ALA A 141 23.69 3.66 -31.04
CA ALA A 141 22.55 3.09 -30.33
C ALA A 141 21.44 2.64 -31.29
N LEU A 142 20.99 1.40 -31.13
CA LEU A 142 19.94 0.79 -31.91
C LEU A 142 18.68 0.55 -31.07
N PHE A 143 17.54 0.92 -31.65
CA PHE A 143 16.22 0.68 -31.07
C PHE A 143 15.42 -0.26 -31.96
N ALA A 144 15.17 -1.47 -31.48
CA ALA A 144 14.45 -2.51 -32.18
C ALA A 144 13.06 -2.74 -31.58
N GLY A 145 12.04 -2.59 -32.41
CA GLY A 145 10.63 -2.69 -32.02
C GLY A 145 9.89 -3.65 -32.95
N GLU A 146 9.39 -4.74 -32.41
CA GLU A 146 8.57 -5.68 -33.18
C GLU A 146 7.09 -5.32 -33.15
N TRP A 147 6.32 -5.89 -34.06
CA TRP A 147 4.88 -6.00 -33.86
C TRP A 147 4.60 -6.95 -32.69
N LEU A 148 3.82 -6.52 -31.71
CA LEU A 148 3.50 -7.35 -30.54
C LEU A 148 2.16 -8.06 -30.73
N GLN A 149 1.13 -7.33 -31.17
CA GLN A 149 -0.18 -7.91 -31.45
C GLN A 149 -1.14 -6.91 -32.11
N THR A 150 -2.27 -7.43 -32.62
CA THR A 150 -3.45 -6.64 -33.00
C THR A 150 -4.46 -6.64 -31.87
N LEU A 151 -4.87 -5.45 -31.43
CA LEU A 151 -5.84 -5.23 -30.36
C LEU A 151 -7.28 -5.43 -30.85
N PRO A 152 -8.24 -5.67 -29.93
CA PRO A 152 -9.66 -5.59 -30.24
C PRO A 152 -10.00 -4.22 -30.86
N GLY A 153 -10.51 -4.22 -32.09
CA GLY A 153 -10.78 -2.99 -32.85
C GLY A 153 -9.80 -2.74 -34.02
N GLY A 154 -8.75 -3.55 -34.15
CA GLY A 154 -7.90 -3.58 -35.34
C GLY A 154 -6.68 -2.64 -35.32
N SER A 155 -6.46 -1.90 -34.22
CA SER A 155 -5.19 -1.21 -33.97
C SER A 155 -4.09 -2.22 -33.63
N ASN A 156 -2.83 -1.85 -33.86
CA ASN A 156 -1.67 -2.68 -33.54
C ASN A 156 -0.88 -2.09 -32.39
N HIS A 157 -0.40 -2.95 -31.51
CA HIS A 157 0.55 -2.62 -30.46
C HIS A 157 1.97 -2.85 -30.99
N TRP A 158 2.78 -1.79 -30.99
CA TRP A 158 4.13 -1.81 -31.57
C TRP A 158 5.18 -1.59 -30.50
N GLY A 159 6.18 -2.45 -30.45
CA GLY A 159 7.33 -2.25 -29.57
C GLY A 159 8.09 -0.95 -29.89
N GLY A 160 8.02 -0.49 -31.15
CA GLY A 160 8.61 0.77 -31.59
C GLY A 160 8.04 2.01 -30.89
N ASP A 161 6.81 1.97 -30.39
CA ASP A 161 6.23 3.12 -29.67
C ASP A 161 6.85 3.28 -28.27
N SER A 162 7.09 2.18 -27.57
CA SER A 162 7.85 2.16 -26.32
C SER A 162 9.31 2.54 -26.53
N MET A 163 9.93 2.06 -27.60
CA MET A 163 11.31 2.38 -27.96
C MET A 163 11.49 3.87 -28.26
N ASP A 164 10.52 4.52 -28.92
CA ASP A 164 10.55 5.96 -29.16
C ASP A 164 10.53 6.77 -27.85
N GLU A 165 9.80 6.34 -26.83
CA GLU A 165 9.82 7.04 -25.53
C GLU A 165 11.17 6.93 -24.81
N ILE A 166 11.88 5.83 -24.98
CA ILE A 166 13.24 5.65 -24.43
C ILE A 166 14.22 6.52 -25.22
N LYS A 167 14.14 6.47 -26.55
CA LYS A 167 15.02 7.19 -27.47
C LYS A 167 14.87 8.70 -27.36
N ASP A 168 13.65 9.20 -27.45
CA ASP A 168 13.32 10.63 -27.56
C ASP A 168 13.03 11.29 -26.20
N GLY A 169 13.00 10.50 -25.11
CA GLY A 169 12.60 10.96 -23.79
C GLY A 169 11.07 11.07 -23.67
N SER A 170 10.56 10.93 -22.45
CA SER A 170 9.13 10.99 -22.19
C SER A 170 8.85 11.27 -20.71
N ASP A 171 7.69 11.86 -20.43
CA ASP A 171 7.08 12.06 -19.10
C ASP A 171 5.71 11.36 -18.97
N LYS A 172 5.31 10.58 -19.98
CA LYS A 172 4.02 9.88 -20.01
C LYS A 172 3.87 8.94 -18.81
N TRP A 173 2.62 8.83 -18.37
CA TRP A 173 2.20 8.00 -17.23
C TRP A 173 2.86 8.41 -15.90
N GLY A 174 3.37 9.64 -15.81
CA GLY A 174 4.05 10.15 -14.62
C GLY A 174 5.46 9.58 -14.42
N ILE A 175 5.97 8.84 -15.41
CA ILE A 175 7.33 8.29 -15.41
C ILE A 175 8.18 9.19 -16.31
N TYR A 176 9.34 9.63 -15.83
CA TYR A 176 10.28 10.44 -16.60
C TYR A 176 11.53 9.64 -16.99
N ASN A 177 11.98 9.83 -18.23
CA ASN A 177 13.34 9.57 -18.69
C ASN A 177 13.78 10.68 -19.66
N PRO A 178 15.05 11.12 -19.63
CA PRO A 178 15.59 12.03 -20.63
C PRO A 178 15.76 11.33 -21.99
N PRO A 179 15.86 12.10 -23.10
CA PRO A 179 16.28 11.57 -24.40
C PRO A 179 17.71 11.01 -24.34
N PHE A 180 18.01 10.11 -25.27
CA PHE A 180 19.40 9.76 -25.55
C PHE A 180 20.19 11.01 -25.99
N PRO A 181 21.43 11.21 -25.50
CA PRO A 181 22.23 12.36 -25.86
C PRO A 181 22.47 12.45 -27.38
N SER A 182 22.46 13.67 -27.93
CA SER A 182 22.58 13.92 -29.39
C SER A 182 23.91 13.52 -30.03
N CYS A 183 24.87 13.07 -29.23
CA CYS A 183 26.16 12.52 -29.64
C CYS A 183 26.10 11.01 -29.90
N PHE A 184 24.96 10.37 -29.62
CA PHE A 184 24.70 9.02 -30.10
C PHE A 184 24.23 9.07 -31.55
N ASP A 185 24.85 8.26 -32.40
CA ASP A 185 24.36 7.90 -33.72
C ASP A 185 23.25 6.86 -33.54
N ILE A 186 22.01 7.34 -33.56
CA ILE A 186 20.82 6.54 -33.26
C ILE A 186 20.22 5.96 -34.55
N GLU A 187 19.94 4.67 -34.53
CA GLU A 187 19.19 3.97 -35.58
C GLU A 187 17.99 3.19 -35.02
N THR A 188 17.02 2.90 -35.90
CA THR A 188 15.80 2.16 -35.55
C THR A 188 15.59 0.96 -36.47
N LEU A 189 15.02 -0.12 -35.91
CA LEU A 189 14.47 -1.26 -36.64
C LEU A 189 13.05 -1.52 -36.12
N TYR A 190 12.05 -0.90 -36.76
CA TYR A 190 10.66 -1.01 -36.33
C TYR A 190 9.78 -1.71 -37.35
N ASP A 191 9.05 -2.74 -36.93
CA ASP A 191 8.08 -3.42 -37.78
C ASP A 191 6.95 -2.48 -38.26
N LYS A 192 6.68 -1.39 -37.52
CA LYS A 192 5.71 -0.35 -37.90
C LYS A 192 6.15 0.47 -39.13
N GLU A 193 7.45 0.49 -39.43
CA GLU A 193 8.06 1.23 -40.56
C GLU A 193 8.45 0.30 -41.72
N GLY A 194 8.50 -1.00 -41.45
CA GLY A 194 8.79 -2.06 -42.40
C GLY A 194 9.30 -3.28 -41.66
N ILE A 195 8.74 -4.45 -41.94
CA ILE A 195 9.09 -5.69 -41.23
C ILE A 195 10.59 -5.97 -41.40
N TRP A 196 11.34 -5.86 -40.31
CA TRP A 196 12.79 -6.10 -40.33
C TRP A 196 13.08 -7.59 -40.12
N SER A 197 14.19 -8.04 -40.72
CA SER A 197 14.61 -9.45 -40.66
C SER A 197 15.69 -9.67 -39.61
N LYS A 198 15.84 -10.91 -39.11
CA LYS A 198 16.96 -11.26 -38.22
C LYS A 198 18.33 -10.95 -38.82
N SER A 199 18.49 -11.06 -40.14
CA SER A 199 19.73 -10.69 -40.84
C SER A 199 20.02 -9.19 -40.76
N ALA A 200 19.00 -8.33 -40.65
CA ALA A 200 19.20 -6.90 -40.43
C ALA A 200 19.81 -6.64 -39.04
N MET A 201 19.29 -7.29 -38.00
CA MET A 201 19.84 -7.20 -36.64
C MET A 201 21.27 -7.77 -36.55
N ILE A 202 21.50 -8.97 -37.10
CA ILE A 202 22.84 -9.59 -37.16
C ILE A 202 23.84 -8.65 -37.86
N ASN A 203 23.43 -8.01 -38.95
CA ASN A 203 24.28 -7.05 -39.64
C ASN A 203 24.55 -5.79 -38.81
N LYS A 204 23.63 -5.32 -37.98
CA LYS A 204 23.90 -4.18 -37.06
C LYS A 204 24.93 -4.57 -36.00
N ILE A 205 24.72 -5.71 -35.34
CA ILE A 205 25.66 -6.24 -34.33
C ILE A 205 27.06 -6.44 -34.93
N ASN A 206 27.15 -7.07 -36.10
CA ASN A 206 28.43 -7.34 -36.78
C ASN A 206 29.08 -6.10 -37.41
N ASN A 207 28.39 -4.95 -37.43
CA ASN A 207 28.93 -3.66 -37.88
C ASN A 207 28.98 -2.66 -36.71
N ASP A 208 29.44 -3.16 -35.56
CA ASP A 208 29.82 -2.37 -34.39
C ASP A 208 28.68 -1.57 -33.75
N GLU A 209 27.68 -2.27 -33.21
CA GLU A 209 26.65 -1.64 -32.37
C GLU A 209 27.11 -1.55 -30.91
N HIS A 210 26.77 -0.47 -30.20
CA HIS A 210 27.16 -0.33 -28.78
C HIS A 210 25.98 -0.57 -27.84
N ILE A 211 24.83 0.08 -28.04
CA ILE A 211 23.65 -0.11 -27.19
C ILE A 211 22.51 -0.64 -28.04
N ILE A 212 21.90 -1.76 -27.64
CA ILE A 212 20.71 -2.31 -28.29
C ILE A 212 19.55 -2.37 -27.30
N ASN A 213 18.49 -1.61 -27.60
CA ASN A 213 17.23 -1.64 -26.89
C ASN A 213 16.21 -2.42 -27.71
N HIS A 214 15.50 -3.34 -27.07
CA HIS A 214 14.57 -4.24 -27.73
C HIS A 214 13.23 -4.36 -26.98
N LEU A 215 12.13 -4.22 -27.72
CA LEU A 215 10.81 -4.72 -27.30
C LEU A 215 10.19 -5.50 -28.46
N GLY A 216 10.01 -6.79 -28.23
CA GLY A 216 9.50 -7.73 -29.21
C GLY A 216 9.21 -9.09 -28.58
N HIS A 217 8.81 -10.04 -29.41
CA HIS A 217 8.58 -11.40 -28.95
C HIS A 217 9.91 -12.09 -28.66
N ALA A 218 10.03 -12.60 -27.44
CA ALA A 218 11.18 -13.39 -27.02
C ALA A 218 10.74 -14.64 -26.27
N ASN A 219 11.67 -15.58 -26.15
CA ASN A 219 11.60 -16.74 -25.25
C ASN A 219 13.03 -17.18 -24.92
N TYR A 220 13.16 -18.26 -24.14
CA TYR A 220 14.46 -18.82 -23.74
C TYR A 220 15.46 -19.02 -24.90
N GLY A 221 15.01 -19.27 -26.13
CA GLY A 221 15.86 -19.53 -27.29
C GLY A 221 15.83 -18.46 -28.40
N ILE A 222 15.06 -17.38 -28.22
CA ILE A 222 14.82 -16.34 -29.22
C ILE A 222 14.77 -14.96 -28.58
N ASP A 223 15.53 -14.00 -29.11
CA ASP A 223 15.45 -12.57 -28.77
C ASP A 223 15.87 -11.76 -30.02
N MET A 224 15.26 -10.59 -30.24
CA MET A 224 15.51 -9.75 -31.42
C MET A 224 15.41 -10.51 -32.77
N LYS A 225 14.44 -11.43 -32.89
CA LYS A 225 14.25 -12.38 -34.02
C LYS A 225 15.41 -13.36 -34.28
N MET A 226 16.45 -13.37 -33.45
CA MET A 226 17.59 -14.28 -33.57
C MET A 226 17.36 -15.54 -32.75
N TYR A 227 17.80 -16.69 -33.24
CA TYR A 227 17.90 -17.92 -32.46
C TYR A 227 19.27 -18.01 -31.78
N ARG A 228 19.42 -18.89 -30.79
CA ARG A 228 20.73 -19.21 -30.16
C ARG A 228 21.86 -19.47 -31.16
N SER A 229 21.57 -20.27 -32.21
CA SER A 229 22.55 -20.54 -33.27
C SER A 229 22.95 -19.31 -34.09
N ASP A 230 22.09 -18.29 -34.17
CA ASP A 230 22.43 -17.02 -34.81
C ASP A 230 23.33 -16.18 -33.89
N ALA A 231 23.05 -16.16 -32.57
CA ALA A 231 23.91 -15.54 -31.57
C ALA A 231 25.32 -16.18 -31.56
N ASP A 232 25.39 -17.51 -31.66
CA ASP A 232 26.64 -18.26 -31.78
C ASP A 232 27.43 -17.97 -33.06
N ALA A 233 26.73 -17.53 -34.12
CA ALA A 233 27.32 -17.24 -35.42
C ALA A 233 27.72 -15.76 -35.59
N LEU A 234 27.52 -14.92 -34.57
CA LEU A 234 27.98 -13.54 -34.58
C LEU A 234 29.50 -13.46 -34.73
N ASN A 235 29.97 -12.42 -35.42
CA ASN A 235 31.40 -12.24 -35.72
C ASN A 235 31.93 -10.86 -35.30
N ASN A 236 31.18 -10.12 -34.49
CA ASN A 236 31.59 -8.83 -33.94
C ASN A 236 32.75 -8.98 -32.93
N ASP A 237 33.73 -8.07 -33.01
CA ASP A 237 34.80 -7.89 -32.02
C ASP A 237 34.63 -6.61 -31.19
N LYS A 238 33.56 -5.85 -31.46
CA LYS A 238 33.04 -4.74 -30.64
C LYS A 238 31.80 -5.20 -29.91
N TYR A 239 31.83 -5.14 -28.59
CA TYR A 239 30.83 -5.79 -27.74
C TYR A 239 29.74 -4.81 -27.34
N PHE A 240 28.48 -5.20 -27.55
CA PHE A 240 27.34 -4.35 -27.25
C PHE A 240 26.79 -4.59 -25.83
N PHE A 241 26.05 -3.62 -25.33
CA PHE A 241 25.14 -3.74 -24.20
C PHE A 241 23.72 -3.98 -24.73
N GLY A 242 23.05 -5.03 -24.25
CA GLY A 242 21.66 -5.32 -24.60
C GLY A 242 20.67 -5.00 -23.47
N TYR A 243 19.50 -4.49 -23.82
CA TYR A 243 18.36 -4.36 -22.92
C TYR A 243 17.09 -4.81 -23.65
N SER A 244 16.48 -5.93 -23.20
CA SER A 244 15.26 -6.47 -23.79
C SER A 244 14.11 -6.45 -22.78
N GLN A 245 12.95 -5.95 -23.21
CA GLN A 245 11.67 -6.12 -22.50
C GLN A 245 10.98 -7.45 -22.83
N GLY A 246 11.56 -8.24 -23.73
CA GLY A 246 10.96 -9.49 -24.22
C GLY A 246 10.82 -10.54 -23.11
N CYS A 247 9.91 -11.50 -23.34
CA CYS A 247 9.66 -12.59 -22.40
C CYS A 247 10.82 -13.59 -22.34
N ILE A 248 11.23 -14.00 -21.14
CA ILE A 248 11.99 -15.22 -20.82
C ILE A 248 13.37 -15.30 -21.51
N ALA A 249 13.82 -14.24 -22.18
CA ALA A 249 15.11 -14.25 -22.89
C ALA A 249 16.28 -14.44 -21.91
N GLY A 250 16.13 -13.90 -20.69
CA GLY A 250 17.11 -13.96 -19.61
C GLY A 250 16.84 -15.03 -18.57
N ASP A 251 16.10 -16.09 -18.91
CA ASP A 251 15.87 -17.21 -18.00
C ASP A 251 17.09 -18.14 -17.92
N TYR A 252 18.09 -17.71 -17.17
CA TYR A 252 19.32 -18.47 -16.93
C TYR A 252 19.12 -19.73 -16.07
N SER A 253 17.89 -20.01 -15.60
CA SER A 253 17.61 -21.22 -14.82
C SER A 253 17.29 -22.45 -15.68
N VAL A 254 17.03 -22.28 -17.00
CA VAL A 254 16.58 -23.36 -17.88
C VAL A 254 17.31 -23.36 -19.23
N ASN A 255 18.24 -24.32 -19.40
CA ASN A 255 18.93 -24.63 -20.66
C ASN A 255 19.49 -23.40 -21.40
N ASP A 256 20.69 -22.93 -21.05
CA ASP A 256 21.47 -21.86 -21.70
C ASP A 256 20.59 -20.91 -22.53
N CYS A 257 19.98 -19.93 -21.86
CA CYS A 257 19.09 -18.98 -22.50
C CYS A 257 19.85 -18.13 -23.54
N ILE A 258 19.14 -17.55 -24.50
CA ILE A 258 19.78 -16.79 -25.58
C ILE A 258 20.65 -15.64 -25.08
N LEU A 259 20.33 -15.03 -23.93
CA LEU A 259 21.18 -13.98 -23.37
C LEU A 259 22.55 -14.50 -22.90
N GLU A 260 22.65 -15.74 -22.43
CA GLU A 260 23.95 -16.36 -22.13
C GLU A 260 24.77 -16.60 -23.40
N HIS A 261 24.11 -16.95 -24.52
CA HIS A 261 24.78 -17.09 -25.82
C HIS A 261 25.41 -15.77 -26.28
N PHE A 262 24.77 -14.63 -25.99
CA PHE A 262 25.37 -13.32 -26.24
C PHE A 262 26.51 -13.00 -25.27
N VAL A 263 26.40 -13.37 -23.99
CA VAL A 263 27.30 -12.88 -22.93
C VAL A 263 28.50 -13.80 -22.66
N VAL A 264 28.36 -15.13 -22.73
CA VAL A 264 29.42 -16.06 -22.29
C VAL A 264 29.81 -17.16 -23.28
N LYS A 265 28.87 -17.67 -24.11
CA LYS A 265 29.12 -18.91 -24.87
C LYS A 265 30.14 -18.72 -25.99
N ASN A 266 30.29 -17.50 -26.49
CA ASN A 266 31.20 -17.15 -27.59
C ASN A 266 32.09 -15.93 -27.26
N PRO A 267 33.26 -15.78 -27.93
CA PRO A 267 34.10 -14.60 -27.80
C PRO A 267 33.55 -13.36 -28.54
N THR A 268 32.34 -13.46 -29.10
CA THR A 268 31.58 -12.42 -29.81
C THR A 268 30.30 -12.10 -29.03
N GLY A 269 29.44 -11.22 -29.55
CA GLY A 269 28.18 -10.85 -28.91
C GLY A 269 28.28 -9.68 -27.94
N ALA A 270 27.60 -9.77 -26.80
CA ALA A 270 27.46 -8.71 -25.81
C ALA A 270 28.51 -8.82 -24.70
N PHE A 271 28.87 -7.69 -24.07
CA PHE A 271 29.62 -7.71 -22.79
C PHE A 271 28.68 -7.77 -21.58
N ALA A 272 27.45 -7.27 -21.72
CA ALA A 272 26.41 -7.34 -20.71
C ALA A 272 25.02 -7.26 -21.33
N PHE A 273 24.03 -7.84 -20.67
CA PHE A 273 22.64 -7.85 -21.11
C PHE A 273 21.68 -7.79 -19.92
N ILE A 274 20.66 -6.93 -19.99
CA ILE A 274 19.54 -6.90 -19.05
C ILE A 274 18.29 -7.50 -19.71
N GLY A 275 17.65 -8.45 -19.06
CA GLY A 275 16.45 -9.09 -19.57
C GLY A 275 15.64 -9.81 -18.51
N ASN A 276 14.44 -10.24 -18.90
CA ASN A 276 13.48 -10.88 -18.02
C ASN A 276 13.68 -12.39 -17.97
N SER A 277 13.70 -12.96 -16.77
CA SER A 277 13.71 -14.42 -16.55
C SER A 277 12.33 -15.07 -16.68
N ARG A 278 11.25 -14.28 -16.70
CA ARG A 278 9.88 -14.73 -16.97
C ARG A 278 9.20 -13.79 -18.00
N PHE A 279 7.87 -13.73 -18.02
CA PHE A 279 7.12 -12.96 -18.99
C PHE A 279 7.36 -11.46 -18.84
N GLY A 280 7.97 -10.85 -19.86
CA GLY A 280 8.10 -9.41 -19.95
C GLY A 280 6.74 -8.77 -20.15
N LEU A 281 6.29 -8.02 -19.14
CA LEU A 281 4.91 -7.52 -19.09
C LEU A 281 4.77 -6.18 -19.81
N ALA A 282 3.75 -6.10 -20.67
CA ALA A 282 3.29 -4.91 -21.36
C ALA A 282 1.79 -4.67 -21.09
N ASP A 283 1.34 -3.44 -21.34
CA ASP A 283 -0.04 -3.00 -21.06
C ASP A 283 -1.07 -3.67 -21.97
N GLU A 284 -2.19 -4.15 -21.40
CA GLU A 284 -3.23 -4.91 -22.10
C GLU A 284 -4.05 -4.09 -23.11
N GLU A 285 -4.04 -2.77 -22.97
CA GLU A 285 -4.67 -1.86 -23.93
C GLU A 285 -3.74 -1.53 -25.10
N GLY A 286 -2.52 -2.08 -25.10
CA GLY A 286 -1.48 -1.85 -26.09
C GLY A 286 -0.94 -0.42 -26.10
N THR A 287 -0.91 0.19 -24.91
CA THR A 287 -0.21 1.47 -24.68
C THR A 287 1.20 1.23 -24.14
N THR A 288 1.94 2.32 -23.89
CA THR A 288 3.26 2.28 -23.25
C THR A 288 3.20 2.24 -21.72
N ASN A 289 2.01 2.08 -21.13
CA ASN A 289 1.77 2.01 -19.67
C ASN A 289 2.12 0.64 -19.07
N GLY A 290 3.26 0.05 -19.43
CA GLY A 290 3.65 -1.31 -19.05
C GLY A 290 4.78 -1.35 -18.01
N PRO A 291 4.82 -2.37 -17.12
CA PRO A 291 5.88 -2.54 -16.13
C PRO A 291 7.29 -2.59 -16.74
N SER A 292 7.52 -3.42 -17.77
CA SER A 292 8.84 -3.53 -18.42
C SER A 292 9.32 -2.20 -19.01
N GLN A 293 8.39 -1.44 -19.59
CA GLN A 293 8.66 -0.12 -20.14
C GLN A 293 9.05 0.86 -19.03
N PHE A 294 8.41 0.81 -17.87
CA PHE A 294 8.73 1.71 -16.76
C PHE A 294 10.14 1.47 -16.21
N TYR A 295 10.54 0.21 -16.01
CA TYR A 295 11.87 -0.12 -15.55
C TYR A 295 12.95 0.27 -16.58
N GLN A 296 12.75 0.02 -17.89
CA GLN A 296 13.74 0.44 -18.88
C GLN A 296 13.85 1.97 -18.98
N ARG A 297 12.74 2.70 -18.90
CA ARG A 297 12.78 4.17 -18.86
C ARG A 297 13.53 4.67 -17.63
N LYS A 298 13.30 4.07 -16.46
CA LYS A 298 14.04 4.44 -15.24
C LYS A 298 15.50 4.02 -15.22
N PHE A 299 15.87 2.98 -15.98
CA PHE A 299 17.28 2.67 -16.23
C PHE A 299 17.96 3.83 -16.96
N TYR A 300 17.35 4.37 -18.02
CA TYR A 300 17.92 5.52 -18.75
C TYR A 300 17.78 6.86 -18.01
N ASP A 301 16.80 7.03 -17.12
CA ASP A 301 16.80 8.11 -16.13
C ASP A 301 18.03 8.00 -15.21
N ALA A 302 18.40 6.80 -14.76
CA ALA A 302 19.62 6.60 -13.99
C ALA A 302 20.87 7.00 -14.80
N VAL A 303 21.02 6.46 -16.01
CA VAL A 303 22.21 6.65 -16.84
C VAL A 303 22.34 8.11 -17.28
N PHE A 304 21.31 8.68 -17.88
CA PHE A 304 21.39 10.01 -18.49
C PHE A 304 20.92 11.14 -17.58
N GLY A 305 19.88 10.90 -16.77
CA GLY A 305 19.31 11.90 -15.87
C GLY A 305 20.11 12.06 -14.58
N LYS A 306 20.49 10.94 -13.96
CA LYS A 306 21.23 10.91 -12.68
C LYS A 306 22.73 10.68 -12.84
N LYS A 307 23.22 10.44 -14.06
CA LYS A 307 24.64 10.17 -14.39
C LYS A 307 25.20 8.93 -13.68
N ILE A 308 24.37 7.92 -13.47
CA ILE A 308 24.74 6.63 -12.90
C ILE A 308 25.08 5.70 -14.05
N THR A 309 26.36 5.58 -14.40
CA THR A 309 26.78 4.80 -15.58
C THR A 309 27.12 3.34 -15.27
N ASN A 310 27.42 2.96 -14.01
CA ASN A 310 27.63 1.55 -13.64
C ASN A 310 26.33 0.76 -13.82
N ILE A 311 26.34 -0.24 -14.69
CA ILE A 311 25.10 -0.89 -15.17
C ILE A 311 24.32 -1.60 -14.07
N GLY A 312 24.99 -2.23 -13.10
CA GLY A 312 24.32 -2.87 -11.96
C GLY A 312 23.61 -1.83 -11.07
N ARG A 313 24.26 -0.68 -10.85
CA ARG A 313 23.68 0.41 -10.08
C ARG A 313 22.52 1.10 -10.80
N ALA A 314 22.64 1.30 -12.11
CA ALA A 314 21.57 1.85 -12.94
C ALA A 314 20.34 0.94 -12.97
N ASN A 315 20.55 -0.38 -13.09
CA ASN A 315 19.47 -1.37 -13.04
C ASN A 315 18.81 -1.43 -11.65
N GLN A 316 19.58 -1.30 -10.58
CA GLN A 316 18.99 -1.28 -9.25
C GLN A 316 18.22 0.02 -8.97
N TYR A 317 18.73 1.17 -9.41
CA TYR A 317 18.00 2.45 -9.32
C TYR A 317 16.66 2.39 -10.08
N SER A 318 16.64 1.77 -11.26
CA SER A 318 15.41 1.69 -12.04
C SER A 318 14.29 0.97 -11.29
N LYS A 319 14.68 -0.06 -10.53
CA LYS A 319 13.81 -0.82 -9.66
C LYS A 319 13.39 -0.03 -8.41
N GLU A 320 14.34 0.45 -7.62
CA GLU A 320 14.07 1.12 -6.33
C GLU A 320 13.31 2.44 -6.48
N SER A 321 13.57 3.21 -7.54
CA SER A 321 12.84 4.46 -7.82
C SER A 321 11.35 4.25 -8.08
N LEU A 322 10.94 3.01 -8.35
CA LEU A 322 9.56 2.59 -8.59
C LEU A 322 9.01 1.66 -7.48
N ALA A 323 9.73 1.47 -6.37
CA ALA A 323 9.30 0.58 -5.28
C ALA A 323 7.91 0.95 -4.70
N GLY A 324 7.55 2.24 -4.69
CA GLY A 324 6.22 2.70 -4.29
C GLY A 324 5.07 2.22 -5.21
N MET A 325 5.40 1.74 -6.42
CA MET A 325 4.47 1.20 -7.41
C MET A 325 4.49 -0.34 -7.46
N ILE A 326 5.18 -1.02 -6.55
CA ILE A 326 5.38 -2.48 -6.63
C ILE A 326 4.05 -3.28 -6.65
N LYS A 327 2.97 -2.71 -6.10
CA LYS A 327 1.61 -3.30 -6.09
C LYS A 327 0.72 -2.85 -7.26
N SER A 328 1.21 -1.94 -8.11
CA SER A 328 0.48 -1.46 -9.29
C SER A 328 0.42 -2.52 -10.39
N HIS A 329 -0.44 -2.27 -11.40
CA HIS A 329 -0.67 -3.19 -12.52
C HIS A 329 -1.00 -4.61 -12.05
N THR A 330 -1.86 -4.70 -11.04
CA THR A 330 -2.32 -5.96 -10.45
C THR A 330 -1.18 -6.92 -10.06
N GLY A 331 -0.05 -6.37 -9.63
CA GLY A 331 1.16 -7.11 -9.24
C GLY A 331 2.23 -7.19 -10.34
N GLY A 332 1.95 -6.74 -11.56
CA GLY A 332 2.90 -6.77 -12.68
C GLY A 332 4.18 -5.97 -12.44
N MET A 333 4.12 -4.90 -11.65
CA MET A 333 5.33 -4.18 -11.23
C MET A 333 6.24 -5.05 -10.36
N ARG A 334 5.70 -5.84 -9.43
CA ARG A 334 6.47 -6.81 -8.61
C ARG A 334 7.08 -7.89 -9.48
N TRP A 335 6.28 -8.45 -10.38
CA TRP A 335 6.72 -9.50 -11.30
C TRP A 335 7.99 -9.08 -12.05
N VAL A 336 7.96 -7.92 -12.70
CA VAL A 336 9.12 -7.44 -13.45
C VAL A 336 10.28 -7.03 -12.53
N TYR A 337 10.00 -6.51 -11.32
CA TYR A 337 11.04 -6.21 -10.33
C TYR A 337 11.88 -7.44 -9.99
N TYR A 338 11.24 -8.60 -9.82
CA TYR A 338 11.89 -9.85 -9.48
C TYR A 338 12.64 -10.47 -10.66
N GLU A 339 12.05 -10.48 -11.86
CA GLU A 339 12.61 -11.21 -13.01
C GLU A 339 13.70 -10.45 -13.77
N LEU A 340 13.83 -9.13 -13.57
CA LEU A 340 14.72 -8.27 -14.35
C LEU A 340 16.16 -8.37 -13.83
N ASN A 341 16.95 -9.20 -14.50
CA ASN A 341 18.31 -9.55 -14.09
C ASN A 341 19.38 -8.95 -15.03
N LEU A 342 20.57 -8.70 -14.48
CA LEU A 342 21.76 -8.30 -15.24
C LEU A 342 22.69 -9.51 -15.43
N LEU A 343 22.83 -9.96 -16.68
CA LEU A 343 23.90 -10.87 -17.09
C LEU A 343 25.09 -10.03 -17.56
N GLY A 344 26.05 -9.80 -16.68
CA GLY A 344 27.14 -8.85 -16.87
C GLY A 344 27.84 -8.49 -15.56
N ASP A 345 28.97 -7.79 -15.67
CA ASP A 345 29.66 -7.24 -14.52
C ASP A 345 28.89 -5.98 -14.02
N PRO A 346 28.39 -5.97 -12.78
CA PRO A 346 27.60 -4.85 -12.27
C PRO A 346 28.40 -3.55 -12.08
N GLU A 347 29.73 -3.63 -11.97
CA GLU A 347 30.60 -2.46 -11.83
C GLU A 347 30.90 -1.81 -13.19
N THR A 348 30.84 -2.55 -14.30
CA THR A 348 31.16 -2.02 -15.63
C THR A 348 30.29 -0.81 -15.99
N PRO A 349 30.90 0.35 -16.31
CA PRO A 349 30.15 1.53 -16.71
C PRO A 349 29.73 1.46 -18.18
N LEU A 350 28.54 1.97 -18.52
CA LEU A 350 28.23 2.34 -19.89
C LEU A 350 29.15 3.49 -20.32
N HIS A 351 29.88 3.29 -21.41
CA HIS A 351 30.69 4.34 -22.03
C HIS A 351 29.78 5.37 -22.65
N ILE A 352 29.80 6.60 -22.13
CA ILE A 352 29.06 7.71 -22.72
C ILE A 352 30.08 8.69 -23.30
N ASN A 353 30.44 8.49 -24.57
CA ASN A 353 31.42 9.34 -25.26
C ASN A 353 30.78 10.64 -25.76
N CYS A 354 30.28 11.44 -24.83
CA CYS A 354 29.52 12.63 -25.13
C CYS A 354 30.06 13.83 -24.37
N SER A 355 30.59 14.82 -25.10
CA SER A 355 31.03 16.07 -24.49
C SER A 355 29.87 16.80 -23.77
N ALA A 356 28.63 16.69 -24.25
CA ALA A 356 27.44 17.24 -23.58
C ALA A 356 27.04 16.50 -22.28
N PHE A 357 27.32 15.20 -22.17
CA PHE A 357 27.11 14.41 -20.94
C PHE A 357 28.22 14.67 -19.91
N ASN A 358 29.45 14.77 -20.43
CA ASN A 358 30.68 15.05 -19.67
C ASN A 358 30.89 16.55 -19.41
N ILE A 359 30.07 17.42 -19.99
CA ILE A 359 29.87 18.77 -19.49
C ILE A 359 29.31 18.57 -18.08
N THR A 360 30.11 18.95 -17.08
CA THR A 360 29.56 19.48 -15.85
C THR A 360 28.50 20.49 -16.28
N VAL A 361 27.22 20.09 -16.23
CA VAL A 361 26.12 21.04 -16.23
C VAL A 361 26.52 21.98 -15.13
N GLU A 362 26.85 23.21 -15.50
CA GLU A 362 27.24 24.21 -14.52
C GLU A 362 25.97 24.43 -13.72
N CYS A 363 25.88 23.72 -12.60
CA CYS A 363 24.72 23.77 -11.77
C CYS A 363 24.56 25.23 -11.38
N LYS A 364 23.40 25.77 -11.75
CA LYS A 364 23.05 27.17 -11.59
C LYS A 364 21.59 27.27 -11.22
N ASN A 365 21.24 28.43 -10.70
CA ASN A 365 19.84 28.76 -10.50
C ASN A 365 19.17 28.91 -11.87
N LEU A 366 18.01 28.29 -12.04
CA LEU A 366 17.23 28.34 -13.27
C LEU A 366 16.11 29.36 -13.12
N THR A 367 15.75 30.01 -14.22
CA THR A 367 14.66 30.99 -14.27
C THR A 367 13.54 30.54 -15.19
N VAL A 368 12.30 30.85 -14.81
CA VAL A 368 11.10 30.52 -15.61
C VAL A 368 10.27 31.77 -15.89
N CYS A 369 9.87 31.99 -17.13
CA CYS A 369 8.83 32.97 -17.47
C CYS A 369 8.14 32.61 -18.79
N LYS A 370 6.83 32.87 -18.90
CA LYS A 370 6.08 32.65 -20.15
C LYS A 370 6.53 33.58 -21.28
N ASN A 371 6.87 34.82 -20.92
CA ASN A 371 7.25 35.87 -21.85
C ASN A 371 8.58 36.49 -21.39
N GLY A 372 9.61 36.42 -22.22
CA GLY A 372 10.91 37.03 -21.94
C GLY A 372 12.09 36.10 -22.21
N SER A 373 13.23 36.41 -21.60
CA SER A 373 14.49 35.68 -21.73
C SER A 373 14.82 34.94 -20.43
N CYS A 374 13.99 33.96 -20.05
CA CYS A 374 14.28 33.04 -18.96
C CYS A 374 14.90 31.73 -19.50
N ASP A 375 15.49 30.92 -18.63
CA ASP A 375 16.06 29.62 -19.01
C ASP A 375 14.97 28.66 -19.52
N PHE A 376 13.76 28.72 -18.94
CA PHE A 376 12.61 27.90 -19.31
C PHE A 376 11.31 28.71 -19.42
N THR A 377 10.33 28.18 -20.16
CA THR A 377 8.98 28.75 -20.29
C THR A 377 7.93 28.00 -19.49
N ARG A 378 8.27 26.81 -18.95
CA ARG A 378 7.43 26.01 -18.06
C ARG A 378 8.19 25.67 -16.77
N ILE A 379 7.45 25.50 -15.68
CA ILE A 379 8.03 25.25 -14.35
C ILE A 379 8.46 23.80 -14.20
N ASP A 380 7.70 22.84 -14.72
CA ASP A 380 8.03 21.41 -14.71
C ASP A 380 9.33 21.11 -15.44
N ASP A 381 9.52 21.68 -16.64
CA ASP A 381 10.78 21.51 -17.38
C ASP A 381 11.99 22.01 -16.57
N ALA A 382 11.85 23.15 -15.89
CA ALA A 382 12.93 23.71 -15.06
C ALA A 382 13.18 22.89 -13.78
N VAL A 383 12.13 22.41 -13.13
CA VAL A 383 12.24 21.54 -11.94
C VAL A 383 12.85 20.18 -12.31
N GLY A 384 12.55 19.64 -13.50
CA GLY A 384 13.20 18.43 -14.00
C GLY A 384 14.68 18.62 -14.34
N ALA A 385 15.09 19.85 -14.65
CA ALA A 385 16.46 20.16 -15.08
C ALA A 385 17.39 20.70 -13.96
N VAL A 386 16.83 21.17 -12.83
CA VAL A 386 17.63 21.80 -11.77
C VAL A 386 18.48 20.77 -11.01
N CYS A 387 19.74 21.13 -10.73
CA CYS A 387 20.60 20.29 -9.89
C CYS A 387 20.20 20.34 -8.40
N PRO A 388 20.46 19.27 -7.63
CA PRO A 388 20.47 19.33 -6.18
C PRO A 388 21.33 20.49 -5.65
N GLY A 389 20.81 21.24 -4.68
CA GLY A 389 21.46 22.41 -4.09
C GLY A 389 21.18 23.74 -4.79
N TYR A 390 20.42 23.73 -5.89
CA TYR A 390 20.09 24.92 -6.68
C TYR A 390 18.59 25.21 -6.69
N ARG A 391 18.23 26.39 -7.21
CA ARG A 391 16.84 26.88 -7.20
C ARG A 391 16.27 27.15 -8.58
N VAL A 392 14.96 26.99 -8.70
CA VAL A 392 14.12 27.45 -9.80
C VAL A 392 13.38 28.71 -9.35
N ASP A 393 13.59 29.82 -10.05
CA ASP A 393 12.93 31.11 -9.80
C ASP A 393 11.98 31.47 -10.94
N VAL A 394 10.68 31.45 -10.67
CA VAL A 394 9.68 31.96 -11.60
C VAL A 394 9.70 33.49 -11.57
N ARG A 395 9.80 34.15 -12.71
CA ARG A 395 10.04 35.61 -12.83
C ARG A 395 8.79 36.42 -13.12
N ASP A 396 7.68 35.76 -13.41
CA ASP A 396 6.37 36.38 -13.62
C ASP A 396 5.34 35.80 -12.64
N ASN A 397 4.16 36.42 -12.57
CA ASN A 397 3.04 36.00 -11.72
C ASN A 397 1.89 35.39 -12.55
N GLU A 398 2.25 34.76 -13.66
CA GLU A 398 1.31 34.17 -14.61
C GLU A 398 0.71 32.85 -14.08
N THR A 399 -0.27 32.32 -14.81
CA THR A 399 -0.85 30.99 -14.53
C THR A 399 -0.18 29.90 -15.35
N TYR A 400 0.41 28.92 -14.68
CA TYR A 400 1.01 27.72 -15.25
C TYR A 400 0.07 26.53 -15.05
N ASN A 401 0.06 25.63 -16.03
CA ASN A 401 -0.73 24.41 -16.01
C ASN A 401 0.22 23.21 -15.91
N GLY A 402 -0.28 22.07 -15.43
CA GLY A 402 0.48 20.83 -15.31
C GLY A 402 0.71 20.41 -13.86
N THR A 403 1.33 19.24 -13.69
CA THR A 403 1.74 18.69 -12.38
C THR A 403 3.23 18.89 -12.22
N LEU A 404 3.68 19.34 -11.06
CA LEU A 404 5.11 19.48 -10.76
C LEU A 404 5.57 18.35 -9.86
N GLY A 405 6.57 17.58 -10.30
CA GLY A 405 7.24 16.58 -9.46
C GLY A 405 8.67 17.02 -9.14
N LEU A 406 8.98 17.17 -7.86
CA LEU A 406 10.34 17.42 -7.39
C LEU A 406 11.01 16.07 -7.08
N PHE A 407 11.88 15.63 -7.99
CA PHE A 407 12.58 14.34 -7.95
C PHE A 407 14.08 14.53 -7.69
N GLY A 408 14.43 14.87 -6.46
CA GLY A 408 15.82 15.02 -6.02
C GLY A 408 15.97 15.92 -4.80
N ASP A 409 16.99 15.67 -3.98
CA ASP A 409 17.17 16.39 -2.71
C ASP A 409 17.67 17.82 -2.91
N ASN A 410 17.45 18.67 -1.92
CA ASN A 410 18.02 20.02 -1.82
C ASN A 410 17.61 20.95 -2.98
N ILE A 411 16.42 20.77 -3.56
CA ILE A 411 15.92 21.64 -4.64
C ILE A 411 15.05 22.75 -4.04
N THR A 412 15.26 23.99 -4.47
CA THR A 412 14.36 25.10 -4.11
C THR A 412 13.49 25.52 -5.29
N LEU A 413 12.17 25.51 -5.14
CA LEU A 413 11.22 26.10 -6.08
C LEU A 413 10.63 27.38 -5.48
N ASN A 414 10.88 28.52 -6.11
CA ASN A 414 10.24 29.78 -5.79
C ASN A 414 9.33 30.23 -6.93
N CYS A 415 8.02 30.16 -6.70
CA CYS A 415 7.03 30.57 -7.68
C CYS A 415 6.84 32.10 -7.78
N ASN A 416 7.38 32.90 -6.85
CA ASN A 416 7.20 34.36 -6.79
C ASN A 416 5.75 34.84 -7.03
N GLY A 417 4.76 34.10 -6.54
CA GLY A 417 3.34 34.41 -6.69
C GLY A 417 2.67 33.89 -7.97
N ALA A 418 3.40 33.12 -8.79
CA ALA A 418 2.81 32.40 -9.92
C ALA A 418 1.75 31.38 -9.46
N LYS A 419 0.75 31.17 -10.32
CA LYS A 419 -0.40 30.30 -10.05
C LYS A 419 -0.23 28.98 -10.78
N LEU A 420 -0.24 27.87 -10.06
CA LEU A 420 -0.38 26.53 -10.59
C LEU A 420 -1.87 26.19 -10.59
N SER A 421 -2.45 25.97 -11.77
CA SER A 421 -3.87 25.67 -11.93
C SER A 421 -4.08 24.37 -12.68
N GLY A 422 -4.74 23.42 -12.03
CA GLY A 422 -5.18 22.17 -12.64
C GLY A 422 -6.61 22.24 -13.21
N ASN A 423 -7.15 21.06 -13.51
CA ASN A 423 -8.51 20.80 -14.00
C ASN A 423 -9.27 19.79 -13.12
N MET A 424 -9.03 19.83 -11.80
CA MET A 424 -9.46 18.87 -10.78
C MET A 424 -8.86 17.46 -10.94
N ASN A 425 -7.74 17.34 -11.65
CA ASN A 425 -6.99 16.10 -11.82
C ASN A 425 -5.51 16.29 -11.44
N GLY A 426 -4.88 15.21 -10.94
CA GLY A 426 -3.47 15.16 -10.62
C GLY A 426 -3.08 15.94 -9.36
N THR A 427 -1.77 16.15 -9.20
CA THR A 427 -1.19 16.85 -8.05
C THR A 427 -0.58 18.18 -8.51
N GLY A 428 -0.79 19.27 -7.79
CA GLY A 428 -0.19 20.56 -8.14
C GLY A 428 1.34 20.52 -8.00
N ILE A 429 1.81 20.25 -6.78
CA ILE A 429 3.22 20.02 -6.48
C ILE A 429 3.36 18.73 -5.65
N ALA A 430 4.12 17.77 -6.17
CA ALA A 430 4.48 16.54 -5.48
C ALA A 430 5.98 16.55 -5.16
N VAL A 431 6.32 16.41 -3.88
CA VAL A 431 7.69 16.15 -3.42
C VAL A 431 7.75 14.68 -3.02
N LEU A 432 8.48 13.89 -3.81
CA LEU A 432 8.46 12.44 -3.73
C LEU A 432 9.87 11.92 -3.51
N SER A 433 10.12 11.30 -2.35
CA SER A 433 11.44 10.78 -1.96
C SER A 433 12.57 11.80 -2.20
N SER A 434 12.28 13.04 -1.81
CA SER A 434 13.13 14.22 -2.00
C SER A 434 13.26 14.97 -0.69
N ASP A 435 14.44 14.92 -0.11
CA ASP A 435 14.74 15.49 1.20
C ASP A 435 15.30 16.92 1.09
N ASN A 436 15.10 17.72 2.13
CA ASN A 436 15.67 19.07 2.27
C ASN A 436 15.28 20.06 1.14
N SER A 437 14.26 19.73 0.36
CA SER A 437 13.74 20.62 -0.69
C SER A 437 12.93 21.77 -0.09
N ARG A 438 12.79 22.86 -0.83
CA ARG A 438 12.11 24.07 -0.39
C ARG A 438 11.11 24.56 -1.43
N ILE A 439 9.88 24.83 -1.03
CA ILE A 439 8.85 25.38 -1.90
C ILE A 439 8.36 26.69 -1.30
N GLU A 440 8.42 27.76 -2.08
CA GLU A 440 8.06 29.09 -1.63
C GLU A 440 7.22 29.89 -2.62
N ASN A 441 6.30 30.68 -2.08
CA ASN A 441 5.49 31.67 -2.81
C ASN A 441 4.60 31.09 -3.94
N CYS A 442 4.16 29.83 -3.84
CA CYS A 442 3.31 29.20 -4.84
C CYS A 442 1.82 29.31 -4.52
N ILE A 443 0.99 29.59 -5.53
CA ILE A 443 -0.48 29.56 -5.42
C ILE A 443 -0.99 28.32 -6.18
N ILE A 444 -1.59 27.36 -5.48
CA ILE A 444 -1.92 26.03 -6.03
C ILE A 444 -3.42 25.77 -5.94
N LYS A 445 -4.07 25.51 -7.08
CA LYS A 445 -5.53 25.39 -7.15
C LYS A 445 -6.04 24.45 -8.22
N ASN A 446 -7.26 23.96 -8.01
CA ASN A 446 -8.00 23.11 -8.94
C ASN A 446 -7.27 21.79 -9.26
N TYR A 447 -6.67 21.14 -8.27
CA TYR A 447 -6.09 19.80 -8.39
C TYR A 447 -6.84 18.79 -7.53
N THR A 448 -6.63 17.50 -7.76
CA THR A 448 -7.05 16.47 -6.81
C THR A 448 -6.26 16.64 -5.50
N SER A 449 -4.95 16.80 -5.61
CA SER A 449 -4.07 17.13 -4.48
C SER A 449 -3.32 18.42 -4.78
N GLY A 450 -3.39 19.42 -3.89
CA GLY A 450 -2.69 20.68 -4.07
C GLY A 450 -1.18 20.49 -3.93
N LEU A 451 -0.72 20.30 -2.69
CA LEU A 451 0.68 20.04 -2.36
C LEU A 451 0.80 18.74 -1.57
N LEU A 452 1.55 17.78 -2.11
CA LEU A 452 1.80 16.47 -1.51
C LEU A 452 3.28 16.31 -1.14
N LEU A 453 3.54 15.96 0.12
CA LEU A 453 4.84 15.49 0.60
C LEU A 453 4.76 13.97 0.84
N SER A 454 5.60 13.18 0.15
CA SER A 454 5.56 11.73 0.25
C SER A 454 6.95 11.13 0.37
N TYR A 455 7.19 10.37 1.45
CA TYR A 455 8.49 9.73 1.71
C TYR A 455 9.68 10.71 1.74
N SER A 456 9.41 11.96 2.09
CA SER A 456 10.38 13.06 2.13
C SER A 456 10.59 13.55 3.55
N THR A 457 11.77 14.08 3.85
CA THR A 457 12.17 14.62 5.16
C THR A 457 12.72 16.04 5.02
N ASN A 458 12.51 16.88 6.04
CA ASN A 458 13.04 18.24 6.14
C ASN A 458 12.63 19.19 4.98
N VAL A 459 11.51 18.94 4.32
CA VAL A 459 10.98 19.83 3.29
C VAL A 459 10.53 21.14 3.92
N THR A 460 10.93 22.25 3.32
CA THR A 460 10.59 23.60 3.79
C THR A 460 9.48 24.21 2.96
N LEU A 461 8.37 24.60 3.58
CA LEU A 461 7.27 25.30 2.91
C LEU A 461 7.14 26.71 3.47
N ILE A 462 7.15 27.74 2.62
CA ILE A 462 6.99 29.15 3.04
C ILE A 462 6.07 29.91 2.09
N ASN A 463 5.08 30.61 2.65
CA ASN A 463 4.19 31.53 1.93
C ASN A 463 3.49 30.90 0.70
N ASN A 464 3.14 29.62 0.78
CA ASN A 464 2.35 28.95 -0.24
C ASN A 464 0.85 29.05 0.08
N SER A 465 -0.01 29.06 -0.92
CA SER A 465 -1.46 29.11 -0.77
C SER A 465 -2.12 27.99 -1.55
N MET A 466 -2.92 27.16 -0.87
CA MET A 466 -3.69 26.07 -1.48
C MET A 466 -5.19 26.34 -1.31
N GLU A 467 -5.93 26.36 -2.42
CA GLU A 467 -7.38 26.61 -2.45
C GLU A 467 -8.06 25.85 -3.59
N ASN A 468 -9.35 25.51 -3.43
CA ASN A 468 -10.16 24.83 -4.45
C ASN A 468 -9.54 23.54 -5.01
N ASN A 469 -8.76 22.83 -4.19
CA ASN A 469 -8.32 21.47 -4.49
C ASN A 469 -9.27 20.48 -3.79
N THR A 470 -9.35 19.23 -4.26
CA THR A 470 -10.06 18.19 -3.49
C THR A 470 -9.41 18.01 -2.12
N TYR A 471 -8.07 17.93 -2.10
CA TYR A 471 -7.23 18.01 -0.91
C TYR A 471 -6.15 19.07 -1.11
N ASN A 472 -6.01 20.02 -0.19
CA ASN A 472 -5.09 21.15 -0.29
C ASN A 472 -3.66 20.76 0.05
N PHE A 473 -3.49 20.13 1.21
CA PHE A 473 -2.18 19.67 1.68
C PHE A 473 -2.28 18.22 2.19
N ASP A 474 -1.27 17.42 1.84
CA ASP A 474 -1.12 16.04 2.31
C ASP A 474 0.36 15.73 2.62
N VAL A 475 0.59 14.90 3.63
CA VAL A 475 1.92 14.45 4.07
C VAL A 475 1.86 12.98 4.46
N SER A 476 2.73 12.16 3.88
CA SER A 476 2.70 10.71 4.10
C SER A 476 4.09 10.09 4.11
N GLY A 477 4.22 8.98 4.85
CA GLY A 477 5.42 8.16 4.85
C GLY A 477 5.32 7.01 5.86
N LEU A 478 6.32 6.12 5.83
CA LEU A 478 6.37 4.95 6.71
C LEU A 478 7.18 5.15 7.99
N LYS A 479 8.00 6.20 8.08
CA LYS A 479 8.88 6.50 9.21
C LYS A 479 8.47 7.83 9.84
N ILE A 480 8.65 7.97 11.16
CA ILE A 480 8.43 9.23 11.89
C ILE A 480 9.20 10.38 11.23
N SER A 481 10.41 10.12 10.71
CA SER A 481 11.24 11.12 10.01
C SER A 481 10.55 11.73 8.78
N HIS A 482 9.69 11.00 8.07
CA HIS A 482 8.95 11.53 6.92
C HIS A 482 7.87 12.57 7.32
N TYR A 483 7.58 12.69 8.61
CA TYR A 483 6.71 13.73 9.16
C TYR A 483 7.52 14.89 9.77
N ILE A 484 8.85 14.82 9.81
CA ILE A 484 9.69 15.91 10.28
C ILE A 484 9.88 16.89 9.11
N GLN A 485 9.06 17.95 9.09
CA GLN A 485 9.05 18.97 8.03
C GLN A 485 9.21 20.39 8.60
N ASN A 486 9.66 21.32 7.77
CA ASN A 486 9.87 22.72 8.12
C ASN A 486 8.77 23.59 7.49
N ILE A 487 7.54 23.53 8.01
CA ILE A 487 6.40 24.23 7.42
C ILE A 487 6.10 25.50 8.22
N ASP A 488 6.35 26.65 7.57
CA ASP A 488 6.17 27.95 8.19
C ASP A 488 4.68 28.36 8.28
N ILE A 489 4.33 29.13 9.31
CA ILE A 489 2.95 29.61 9.55
C ILE A 489 2.41 30.53 8.44
N SER A 490 3.28 31.06 7.58
CA SER A 490 2.88 31.87 6.41
C SER A 490 2.13 31.08 5.33
N ASN A 491 2.20 29.75 5.33
CA ASN A 491 1.43 28.93 4.38
C ASN A 491 -0.06 28.96 4.72
N LYS A 492 -0.90 28.91 3.69
CA LYS A 492 -2.36 29.03 3.81
C LYS A 492 -3.10 27.89 3.14
N VAL A 493 -4.11 27.38 3.84
CA VAL A 493 -5.15 26.50 3.30
C VAL A 493 -6.48 27.24 3.39
N ASN A 494 -7.14 27.41 2.25
CA ASN A 494 -8.42 28.15 2.15
C ASN A 494 -8.38 29.52 2.86
N GLY A 495 -7.24 30.21 2.75
CA GLY A 495 -7.03 31.54 3.34
C GLY A 495 -6.61 31.56 4.82
N LYS A 496 -6.66 30.43 5.54
CA LYS A 496 -6.24 30.30 6.95
C LYS A 496 -4.83 29.75 7.08
N SER A 497 -4.13 30.12 8.16
CA SER A 497 -2.76 29.67 8.40
C SER A 497 -2.68 28.16 8.62
N MET A 498 -1.58 27.56 8.18
CA MET A 498 -1.20 26.20 8.52
C MET A 498 -0.33 26.21 9.78
N TYR A 499 -0.65 25.35 10.74
CA TYR A 499 0.18 25.11 11.91
C TYR A 499 0.78 23.72 11.81
N TYR A 500 2.11 23.64 11.66
CA TYR A 500 2.83 22.38 11.62
C TYR A 500 3.97 22.45 12.63
N LEU A 501 3.76 21.86 13.80
CA LEU A 501 4.69 21.94 14.91
C LEU A 501 5.53 20.68 14.96
N VAL A 502 6.84 20.85 15.14
CA VAL A 502 7.80 19.75 15.29
C VAL A 502 8.61 19.96 16.55
N GLY A 503 8.48 19.06 17.53
CA GLY A 503 9.24 19.15 18.79
C GLY A 503 8.79 20.25 19.75
N GLU A 504 7.66 20.91 19.48
CA GLU A 504 7.18 22.05 20.26
C GLU A 504 6.40 21.63 21.51
N THR A 505 6.33 22.55 22.47
CA THR A 505 5.62 22.33 23.74
C THR A 505 4.75 23.50 24.15
N ASN A 506 3.65 23.24 24.86
CA ASN A 506 2.83 24.28 25.53
C ASN A 506 2.26 25.34 24.57
N ALA A 507 1.71 24.92 23.43
CA ALA A 507 1.11 25.84 22.44
C ALA A 507 -0.41 25.70 22.38
N GLU A 508 -1.08 26.80 22.06
CA GLU A 508 -2.52 26.85 21.82
C GLU A 508 -2.76 27.36 20.39
N ILE A 509 -3.55 26.62 19.62
CA ILE A 509 -3.85 26.88 18.21
C ILE A 509 -5.36 27.04 18.06
N GLU A 510 -5.78 28.15 17.46
CA GLU A 510 -7.16 28.39 17.07
C GLU A 510 -7.27 28.84 15.61
N ASP A 511 -8.43 28.61 15.00
CA ASP A 511 -8.78 29.05 13.64
C ASP A 511 -7.76 28.64 12.55
N ALA A 512 -7.25 27.41 12.64
CA ALA A 512 -6.32 26.86 11.67
C ALA A 512 -7.01 26.38 10.37
N GLY A 513 -6.27 26.40 9.26
CA GLY A 513 -6.66 25.76 7.99
C GLY A 513 -6.09 24.34 7.82
N PHE A 514 -4.98 24.05 8.50
CA PHE A 514 -4.36 22.73 8.62
C PHE A 514 -3.59 22.66 9.93
N VAL A 515 -3.56 21.49 10.56
CA VAL A 515 -2.81 21.24 11.80
C VAL A 515 -2.02 19.94 11.72
N GLY A 516 -0.72 20.01 11.98
CA GLY A 516 0.14 18.85 12.20
C GLY A 516 1.00 18.99 13.44
N LEU A 517 0.98 17.98 14.30
CA LEU A 517 1.75 17.90 15.54
C LEU A 517 2.69 16.71 15.43
N VAL A 518 4.00 16.95 15.41
CA VAL A 518 5.01 15.89 15.24
C VAL A 518 6.00 15.98 16.39
N SER A 519 6.14 14.91 17.17
CA SER A 519 6.99 14.89 18.37
C SER A 519 6.71 16.03 19.35
N CYS A 520 5.45 16.45 19.47
CA CYS A 520 5.03 17.58 20.31
C CYS A 520 4.49 17.11 21.67
N ASN A 521 4.43 18.04 22.63
CA ASN A 521 3.87 17.78 23.95
C ASN A 521 3.03 18.97 24.47
N ASN A 522 1.88 18.72 25.09
CA ASN A 522 1.04 19.77 25.65
C ASN A 522 0.59 20.84 24.63
N ILE A 523 0.04 20.40 23.50
CA ILE A 523 -0.53 21.30 22.48
C ILE A 523 -2.05 21.23 22.51
N THR A 524 -2.73 22.36 22.55
CA THR A 524 -4.20 22.42 22.42
C THR A 524 -4.57 23.04 21.07
N VAL A 525 -5.44 22.36 20.34
CA VAL A 525 -5.97 22.78 19.04
C VAL A 525 -7.48 22.88 19.16
N SER A 526 -8.01 24.10 19.13
CA SER A 526 -9.43 24.35 19.32
C SER A 526 -10.09 25.17 18.22
N ASN A 527 -11.41 24.98 18.07
CA ASN A 527 -12.29 25.85 17.28
C ASN A 527 -11.83 26.05 15.82
N SER A 528 -11.13 25.08 15.23
CA SER A 528 -10.59 25.17 13.87
C SER A 528 -11.54 24.57 12.83
N THR A 529 -11.42 25.01 11.58
CA THR A 529 -12.18 24.48 10.42
C THR A 529 -11.20 23.88 9.42
N LEU A 530 -11.05 22.57 9.48
CA LEU A 530 -10.04 21.80 8.77
C LEU A 530 -10.73 21.06 7.63
N ILE A 531 -10.75 21.66 6.43
CA ILE A 531 -11.54 21.18 5.30
C ILE A 531 -10.70 21.03 4.04
N HIS A 532 -11.03 20.04 3.21
CA HIS A 532 -10.30 19.75 1.97
C HIS A 532 -8.81 19.56 2.21
N ASN A 533 -8.41 18.64 3.08
CA ASN A 533 -7.03 18.25 3.33
C ASN A 533 -6.86 16.73 3.20
N GLY A 534 -5.62 16.26 3.01
CA GLY A 534 -5.30 14.83 3.09
C GLY A 534 -5.56 14.29 4.50
N TYR A 535 -5.19 15.07 5.51
CA TYR A 535 -5.61 14.87 6.90
C TYR A 535 -6.23 16.15 7.41
N GLY A 536 -7.39 16.08 8.06
CA GLY A 536 -7.93 17.24 8.76
C GLY A 536 -7.02 17.65 9.92
N GLY A 537 -6.51 16.70 10.69
CA GLY A 537 -5.42 16.89 11.66
C GLY A 537 -4.50 15.68 11.75
N ILE A 538 -3.19 15.91 11.99
CA ILE A 538 -2.20 14.85 12.13
C ILE A 538 -1.42 14.95 13.45
N ILE A 539 -1.26 13.84 14.16
CA ILE A 539 -0.57 13.74 15.45
C ILE A 539 0.40 12.56 15.41
N ILE A 540 1.70 12.82 15.29
CA ILE A 540 2.73 11.81 15.15
C ILE A 540 3.66 11.87 16.36
N ASN A 541 3.93 10.73 16.98
CA ASN A 541 4.90 10.61 18.09
C ASN A 541 4.72 11.67 19.20
N SER A 542 3.48 12.07 19.49
CA SER A 542 3.18 13.19 20.39
C SER A 542 2.48 12.72 21.67
N SER A 543 2.39 13.61 22.67
CA SER A 543 1.79 13.34 23.98
C SER A 543 1.06 14.57 24.54
N ASP A 544 0.21 14.36 25.54
CA ASP A 544 -0.47 15.41 26.32
C ASP A 544 -1.18 16.49 25.48
N SER A 545 -1.65 16.18 24.27
CA SER A 545 -2.18 17.16 23.32
C SER A 545 -3.67 16.97 23.03
N ILE A 546 -4.39 18.06 22.83
CA ILE A 546 -5.86 18.08 22.78
C ILE A 546 -6.33 18.62 21.43
N MET A 547 -7.20 17.86 20.75
CA MET A 547 -8.00 18.30 19.59
C MET A 547 -9.44 18.52 20.05
N LEU A 548 -9.86 19.77 20.23
CA LEU A 548 -11.12 20.14 20.88
C LEU A 548 -12.04 21.00 19.99
N ASN A 549 -13.33 20.66 19.87
CA ASN A 549 -14.33 21.52 19.22
C ASN A 549 -14.00 21.90 17.76
N ASN A 550 -13.28 21.06 17.01
CA ASN A 550 -12.95 21.34 15.62
C ASN A 550 -14.04 20.83 14.66
N ASN A 551 -14.17 21.48 13.52
CA ASN A 551 -15.00 21.01 12.41
C ASN A 551 -14.11 20.50 11.28
N LEU A 552 -14.22 19.21 10.97
CA LEU A 552 -13.45 18.52 9.95
C LEU A 552 -14.41 17.98 8.89
N THR A 553 -14.26 18.41 7.64
CA THR A 553 -15.23 18.05 6.59
C THR A 553 -14.55 17.95 5.23
N LEU A 554 -14.93 16.98 4.40
CA LEU A 554 -14.38 16.80 3.04
C LEU A 554 -12.86 16.58 3.05
N ASN A 555 -12.35 15.83 4.02
CA ASN A 555 -10.94 15.45 4.08
C ASN A 555 -10.79 13.99 3.63
N LYS A 556 -9.59 13.60 3.21
CA LYS A 556 -9.32 12.18 2.94
C LYS A 556 -9.39 11.37 4.26
N TYR A 557 -8.76 11.86 5.32
CA TYR A 557 -8.93 11.38 6.69
C TYR A 557 -9.28 12.55 7.62
N GLY A 558 -10.06 12.31 8.69
CA GLY A 558 -10.36 13.33 9.69
C GLY A 558 -9.15 13.63 10.60
N ILE A 559 -8.93 12.82 11.63
CA ILE A 559 -7.74 12.91 12.50
C ILE A 559 -6.92 11.62 12.40
N PHE A 560 -5.63 11.74 12.09
CA PHE A 560 -4.69 10.63 12.07
C PHE A 560 -3.70 10.73 13.23
N THR A 561 -3.54 9.63 13.97
CA THR A 561 -2.56 9.50 15.04
C THR A 561 -1.65 8.31 14.79
N ASP A 562 -0.34 8.49 14.91
CA ASP A 562 0.65 7.42 14.75
C ASP A 562 1.76 7.51 15.81
N HIS A 563 2.18 6.36 16.35
CA HIS A 563 3.22 6.25 17.39
C HIS A 563 3.01 7.19 18.61
N SER A 564 1.79 7.66 18.85
CA SER A 564 1.49 8.64 19.90
C SER A 564 1.11 7.95 21.21
N THR A 565 1.35 8.64 22.32
CA THR A 565 1.25 8.05 23.66
C THR A 565 0.32 8.86 24.57
N SER A 566 0.43 8.67 25.89
CA SER A 566 -0.52 9.18 26.88
C SER A 566 -0.82 10.68 26.75
N GLY A 567 -2.06 11.03 27.08
CA GLY A 567 -2.51 12.41 27.20
C GLY A 567 -3.02 13.02 25.90
N ILE A 568 -3.09 12.25 24.80
CA ILE A 568 -3.81 12.69 23.60
C ILE A 568 -5.31 12.61 23.85
N GLU A 569 -6.00 13.74 23.69
CA GLU A 569 -7.45 13.85 23.83
C GLU A 569 -8.11 14.39 22.56
N ILE A 570 -9.02 13.62 21.96
CA ILE A 570 -9.81 14.03 20.79
C ILE A 570 -11.25 14.21 21.27
N ILE A 571 -11.67 15.46 21.47
CA ILE A 571 -12.90 15.79 22.21
C ILE A 571 -13.84 16.69 21.41
N ASN A 572 -15.12 16.32 21.34
CA ASN A 572 -16.20 17.16 20.83
C ASN A 572 -15.95 17.74 19.42
N ASN A 573 -15.30 16.97 18.56
CA ASN A 573 -15.10 17.35 17.16
C ASN A 573 -16.29 16.87 16.31
N ASN A 574 -16.61 17.65 15.28
CA ASN A 574 -17.59 17.29 14.26
C ASN A 574 -16.88 16.87 12.99
N MET A 575 -17.07 15.62 12.56
CA MET A 575 -16.41 14.98 11.43
C MET A 575 -17.46 14.45 10.45
N MET A 576 -17.49 15.00 9.24
CA MET A 576 -18.47 14.67 8.20
C MET A 576 -17.82 14.52 6.80
N ASP A 577 -18.32 13.64 5.95
CA ASP A 577 -17.90 13.51 4.54
C ASP A 577 -16.38 13.27 4.37
N MET A 578 -15.86 12.19 4.95
CA MET A 578 -14.45 11.78 4.76
C MET A 578 -14.34 10.62 3.77
N ASP A 579 -13.32 10.64 2.91
CA ASP A 579 -13.12 9.58 1.91
C ASP A 579 -12.62 8.27 2.51
N TYR A 580 -12.10 8.29 3.75
CA TYR A 580 -11.69 7.10 4.50
C TYR A 580 -12.24 7.16 5.93
N SER A 581 -11.40 7.38 6.93
CA SER A 581 -11.80 7.30 8.34
C SER A 581 -11.99 8.67 8.97
N GLY A 582 -12.97 8.77 9.87
CA GLY A 582 -13.11 9.95 10.73
C GLY A 582 -11.92 10.11 11.66
N ILE A 583 -11.61 9.07 12.44
CA ILE A 583 -10.41 9.01 13.27
C ILE A 583 -9.64 7.74 12.93
N TYR A 584 -8.34 7.87 12.65
CA TYR A 584 -7.44 6.75 12.43
C TYR A 584 -6.33 6.74 13.49
N ILE A 585 -6.32 5.69 14.32
CA ILE A 585 -5.26 5.40 15.29
C ILE A 585 -4.38 4.26 14.77
N LYS A 586 -3.08 4.53 14.65
CA LYS A 586 -2.06 3.55 14.29
C LYS A 586 -0.98 3.51 15.35
N ASN A 587 -0.51 2.32 15.73
CA ASN A 587 0.63 2.10 16.63
C ASN A 587 0.66 3.00 17.89
N SER A 588 -0.51 3.33 18.43
CA SER A 588 -0.64 4.35 19.47
C SER A 588 -1.30 3.78 20.73
N THR A 589 -1.02 4.41 21.86
CA THR A 589 -1.52 3.94 23.16
C THR A 589 -2.02 5.06 24.03
N LEU A 590 -2.98 4.74 24.91
CA LEU A 590 -3.50 5.67 25.92
C LEU A 590 -4.13 6.95 25.32
N ILE A 591 -4.75 6.82 24.14
CA ILE A 591 -5.50 7.89 23.46
C ILE A 591 -6.95 7.90 23.98
N ASN A 592 -7.47 9.08 24.33
CA ASN A 592 -8.85 9.29 24.72
C ASN A 592 -9.64 9.95 23.58
N ILE A 593 -10.68 9.27 23.08
CA ILE A 593 -11.59 9.80 22.07
C ILE A 593 -12.97 9.93 22.69
N SER A 594 -13.47 11.15 22.88
CA SER A 594 -14.78 11.35 23.50
C SER A 594 -15.65 12.45 22.97
N ASP A 595 -16.96 12.22 23.07
CA ASP A 595 -17.99 13.22 22.75
C ASP A 595 -17.93 13.71 21.28
N ASN A 596 -17.27 12.97 20.37
CA ASN A 596 -17.17 13.34 18.95
C ASN A 596 -18.42 12.89 18.19
N LYS A 597 -18.74 13.64 17.14
CA LYS A 597 -19.75 13.28 16.14
C LYS A 597 -19.06 12.94 14.83
N ILE A 598 -19.22 11.69 14.37
CA ILE A 598 -18.57 11.18 13.16
C ILE A 598 -19.64 10.58 12.25
N ASN A 599 -19.80 11.11 11.05
CA ASN A 599 -20.76 10.59 10.09
C ASN A 599 -20.34 10.73 8.63
N GLU A 600 -20.97 9.93 7.77
CA GLU A 600 -20.78 10.00 6.30
C GLU A 600 -19.31 9.81 5.90
N THR A 601 -18.60 8.89 6.57
CA THR A 601 -17.24 8.46 6.23
C THR A 601 -17.23 7.00 5.74
N ILE A 602 -16.07 6.42 5.39
CA ILE A 602 -15.95 4.96 5.25
C ILE A 602 -16.03 4.30 6.61
N ASP A 603 -15.05 4.56 7.48
CA ASP A 603 -15.04 4.07 8.86
C ASP A 603 -15.14 5.24 9.84
N GLY A 604 -15.89 5.08 10.93
CA GLY A 604 -15.98 6.12 11.96
C GLY A 604 -14.65 6.27 12.71
N ILE A 605 -14.26 5.22 13.43
CA ILE A 605 -12.97 5.12 14.14
C ILE A 605 -12.26 3.83 13.70
N TYR A 606 -11.07 3.98 13.13
CA TYR A 606 -10.22 2.90 12.61
C TYR A 606 -8.99 2.77 13.50
N VAL A 607 -8.75 1.60 14.11
CA VAL A 607 -7.68 1.37 15.08
C VAL A 607 -6.82 0.17 14.65
N VAL A 608 -5.53 0.38 14.47
CA VAL A 608 -4.58 -0.63 13.98
C VAL A 608 -3.33 -0.69 14.86
N GLY A 609 -2.91 -1.90 15.25
CA GLY A 609 -1.67 -2.12 16.01
C GLY A 609 -1.60 -1.34 17.33
N SER A 610 -2.75 -1.03 17.94
CA SER A 610 -2.87 -0.02 18.99
C SER A 610 -3.48 -0.60 20.27
N SER A 611 -3.11 -0.07 21.43
CA SER A 611 -3.55 -0.63 22.70
C SER A 611 -3.90 0.39 23.78
N LYS A 612 -4.75 -0.01 24.73
CA LYS A 612 -5.10 0.80 25.91
C LYS A 612 -5.74 2.15 25.58
N ASN A 613 -6.42 2.25 24.44
CA ASN A 613 -7.15 3.45 24.03
C ASN A 613 -8.59 3.40 24.55
N ARG A 614 -9.18 4.58 24.79
CA ARG A 614 -10.54 4.71 25.32
C ARG A 614 -11.40 5.53 24.37
N MET A 615 -12.45 4.91 23.85
CA MET A 615 -13.42 5.52 22.95
C MET A 615 -14.77 5.59 23.66
N PHE A 616 -15.22 6.80 24.04
CA PHE A 616 -16.42 6.94 24.86
C PHE A 616 -17.33 8.12 24.57
N ARG A 617 -18.65 7.90 24.68
CA ARG A 617 -19.68 8.93 24.43
C ARG A 617 -19.63 9.54 23.02
N ASN A 618 -19.09 8.83 22.04
CA ASN A 618 -19.11 9.28 20.65
C ASN A 618 -20.45 8.93 20.00
N THR A 619 -20.87 9.77 19.06
CA THR A 619 -22.00 9.51 18.16
C THR A 619 -21.46 9.22 16.77
N ILE A 620 -21.55 7.96 16.34
CA ILE A 620 -20.95 7.47 15.10
C ILE A 620 -22.03 6.90 14.21
N SER A 621 -22.27 7.50 13.05
CA SER A 621 -23.41 7.09 12.23
C SER A 621 -23.30 7.30 10.74
N SER A 622 -24.04 6.52 9.95
CA SER A 622 -24.12 6.68 8.49
C SER A 622 -22.76 6.54 7.79
N ASN A 623 -21.84 5.75 8.35
CA ASN A 623 -20.59 5.44 7.67
C ASN A 623 -20.78 4.23 6.76
N SER A 624 -20.15 4.24 5.58
CA SER A 624 -20.39 3.23 4.55
C SER A 624 -19.82 1.85 4.88
N ASN A 625 -18.87 1.79 5.83
CA ASN A 625 -18.31 0.59 6.43
C ASN A 625 -18.53 0.61 7.95
N ASN A 626 -17.49 0.54 8.79
CA ASN A 626 -17.67 0.28 10.22
C ASN A 626 -17.91 1.55 11.03
N GLY A 627 -18.68 1.46 12.11
CA GLY A 627 -18.70 2.49 13.14
C GLY A 627 -17.33 2.58 13.84
N ILE A 628 -16.90 1.48 14.44
CA ILE A 628 -15.57 1.34 15.04
C ILE A 628 -14.97 -0.01 14.59
N ILE A 629 -13.70 -0.02 14.20
CA ILE A 629 -12.98 -1.26 13.88
C ILE A 629 -11.62 -1.31 14.57
N LEU A 630 -11.31 -2.50 15.11
CA LEU A 630 -10.05 -2.84 15.74
C LEU A 630 -9.35 -3.92 14.92
N ILE A 631 -8.10 -3.69 14.51
CA ILE A 631 -7.24 -4.64 13.79
C ILE A 631 -5.91 -4.77 14.53
N ASP A 632 -5.50 -6.00 14.84
CA ASP A 632 -4.28 -6.30 15.60
C ASP A 632 -4.13 -5.43 16.87
N SER A 633 -5.27 -5.15 17.53
CA SER A 633 -5.36 -4.14 18.58
C SER A 633 -5.90 -4.72 19.88
N GLN A 634 -5.32 -4.33 21.01
CA GLN A 634 -5.53 -5.02 22.29
C GLN A 634 -5.80 -4.08 23.46
N GLU A 635 -6.48 -4.58 24.49
CA GLU A 635 -6.71 -3.83 25.74
C GLU A 635 -7.43 -2.48 25.55
N ASN A 636 -8.20 -2.29 24.47
CA ASN A 636 -8.94 -1.05 24.24
C ASN A 636 -10.31 -1.07 24.93
N GLU A 637 -10.77 0.10 25.38
CA GLU A 637 -12.10 0.29 25.97
C GLU A 637 -13.02 1.06 25.01
N ILE A 638 -14.15 0.46 24.65
CA ILE A 638 -15.22 1.11 23.87
C ILE A 638 -16.45 1.18 24.75
N LEU A 639 -16.86 2.38 25.19
CA LEU A 639 -17.95 2.53 26.15
C LEU A 639 -18.90 3.70 25.95
N ASN A 640 -20.18 3.50 26.27
CA ASN A 640 -21.20 4.55 26.21
C ASN A 640 -21.34 5.25 24.85
N ASN A 641 -20.99 4.60 23.74
CA ASN A 641 -21.12 5.17 22.40
C ASN A 641 -22.52 4.90 21.82
N LEU A 642 -22.99 5.82 20.98
CA LEU A 642 -24.14 5.61 20.11
C LEU A 642 -23.64 5.34 18.69
N ILE A 643 -23.79 4.11 18.22
CA ILE A 643 -23.27 3.65 16.93
C ILE A 643 -24.43 3.16 16.07
N ALA A 644 -24.78 3.91 15.02
CA ALA A 644 -26.00 3.62 14.27
C ALA A 644 -25.90 3.83 12.77
N LYS A 645 -26.61 3.03 11.97
CA LYS A 645 -26.67 3.19 10.50
C LYS A 645 -25.31 3.05 9.79
N ASN A 646 -24.41 2.26 10.35
CA ASN A 646 -23.17 1.88 9.68
C ASN A 646 -23.35 0.50 9.02
N PHE A 647 -22.33 -0.01 8.31
CA PHE A 647 -22.31 -1.39 7.87
C PHE A 647 -22.27 -2.34 9.07
N ASP A 648 -21.17 -2.36 9.81
CA ASP A 648 -21.08 -2.95 11.14
C ASP A 648 -21.01 -1.85 12.21
N GLY A 649 -21.58 -2.12 13.38
CA GLY A 649 -21.45 -1.22 14.52
C GLY A 649 -20.01 -1.19 15.05
N ILE A 650 -19.58 -2.29 15.64
CA ILE A 650 -18.19 -2.51 16.09
C ILE A 650 -17.66 -3.80 15.46
N TRP A 651 -16.48 -3.74 14.84
CA TRP A 651 -15.80 -4.90 14.30
C TRP A 651 -14.43 -5.13 14.96
N VAL A 652 -14.27 -6.28 15.62
CA VAL A 652 -13.03 -6.71 16.25
C VAL A 652 -12.43 -7.81 15.38
N TYR A 653 -11.32 -7.52 14.71
CA TYR A 653 -10.77 -8.34 13.64
C TYR A 653 -9.26 -8.54 13.79
N SER A 654 -8.73 -9.62 13.22
CA SER A 654 -7.30 -9.98 13.17
C SER A 654 -6.62 -9.93 14.53
N SER A 655 -6.70 -11.02 15.29
CA SER A 655 -6.00 -11.18 16.58
C SER A 655 -6.26 -10.07 17.62
N SER A 656 -7.33 -9.29 17.46
CA SER A 656 -7.66 -8.17 18.34
C SER A 656 -8.27 -8.67 19.64
N SER A 657 -7.43 -8.80 20.66
CA SER A 657 -7.75 -9.54 21.89
C SER A 657 -7.77 -8.66 23.13
N ASN A 658 -8.42 -9.12 24.20
CA ASN A 658 -8.50 -8.44 25.50
C ASN A 658 -9.17 -7.04 25.46
N ASN A 659 -10.03 -6.76 24.46
CA ASN A 659 -10.76 -5.50 24.39
C ASN A 659 -12.05 -5.55 25.23
N SER A 660 -12.45 -4.40 25.78
CA SER A 660 -13.64 -4.23 26.61
C SER A 660 -14.68 -3.34 25.91
N ILE A 661 -15.81 -3.93 25.53
CA ILE A 661 -16.91 -3.26 24.82
C ILE A 661 -18.14 -3.25 25.73
N PHE A 662 -18.50 -2.10 26.29
CA PHE A 662 -19.59 -2.05 27.27
C PHE A 662 -20.44 -0.79 27.30
N ASN A 663 -21.71 -0.95 27.71
CA ASN A 663 -22.69 0.15 27.77
C ASN A 663 -22.90 0.90 26.45
N ASN A 664 -22.58 0.30 25.29
CA ASN A 664 -22.81 0.94 24.00
C ASN A 664 -24.24 0.67 23.52
N THR A 665 -24.77 1.59 22.71
CA THR A 665 -26.03 1.41 21.99
C THR A 665 -25.71 1.27 20.50
N LEU A 666 -25.94 0.08 19.94
CA LEU A 666 -25.64 -0.25 18.55
C LEU A 666 -26.92 -0.57 17.79
N CYS A 667 -27.34 0.29 16.86
CA CYS A 667 -28.64 0.12 16.22
C CYS A 667 -28.74 0.51 14.75
N ASN A 668 -29.63 -0.17 14.02
CA ASN A 668 -29.86 0.09 12.59
C ASN A 668 -28.62 -0.07 11.72
N ASN A 669 -27.63 -0.90 12.10
CA ASN A 669 -26.49 -1.19 11.23
C ASN A 669 -26.88 -2.25 10.19
N THR A 670 -26.34 -2.15 8.98
CA THR A 670 -26.80 -2.93 7.81
C THR A 670 -26.27 -4.36 7.79
N MET A 671 -25.32 -4.70 8.67
CA MET A 671 -24.92 -6.06 9.01
C MET A 671 -25.04 -6.29 10.52
N ARG A 672 -23.94 -6.20 11.27
CA ARG A 672 -23.88 -6.68 12.65
C ARG A 672 -23.83 -5.52 13.63
N GLY A 673 -24.35 -5.75 14.84
CA GLY A 673 -24.10 -4.86 15.97
C GLY A 673 -22.62 -4.92 16.36
N ILE A 674 -22.18 -6.09 16.83
CA ILE A 674 -20.77 -6.35 17.19
C ILE A 674 -20.30 -7.63 16.49
N GLY A 675 -19.24 -7.55 15.70
CA GLY A 675 -18.54 -8.70 15.11
C GLY A 675 -17.19 -8.96 15.78
N VAL A 676 -16.87 -10.22 16.09
CA VAL A 676 -15.57 -10.65 16.65
C VAL A 676 -15.03 -11.84 15.86
N GLU A 677 -13.95 -11.63 15.11
CA GLU A 677 -13.50 -12.56 14.07
C GLU A 677 -11.98 -12.67 13.95
N ASN A 678 -11.54 -13.69 13.22
CA ASN A 678 -10.15 -13.97 12.88
C ASN A 678 -9.21 -13.98 14.09
N ASN A 679 -9.34 -15.01 14.94
CA ASN A 679 -8.51 -15.26 16.13
C ASN A 679 -8.60 -14.17 17.23
N SER A 680 -9.64 -13.32 17.21
CA SER A 680 -9.83 -12.24 18.18
C SER A 680 -10.40 -12.77 19.51
N SER A 681 -9.53 -12.99 20.49
CA SER A 681 -9.87 -13.77 21.70
C SER A 681 -9.93 -12.92 22.97
N ASP A 682 -10.50 -13.47 24.04
CA ASP A 682 -10.51 -12.87 25.38
C ASP A 682 -11.16 -11.47 25.47
N ASN A 683 -12.02 -11.10 24.52
CA ASN A 683 -12.75 -9.84 24.55
C ASN A 683 -13.97 -9.92 25.48
N THR A 684 -14.31 -8.79 26.11
CA THR A 684 -15.44 -8.69 27.05
C THR A 684 -16.52 -7.76 26.50
N LEU A 685 -17.70 -8.31 26.22
CA LEU A 685 -18.86 -7.62 25.64
C LEU A 685 -19.97 -7.58 26.70
N THR A 686 -20.18 -6.43 27.35
CA THR A 686 -21.12 -6.35 28.49
C THR A 686 -22.06 -5.15 28.50
N ASN A 687 -23.29 -5.35 28.98
CA ASN A 687 -24.27 -4.26 29.16
C ASN A 687 -24.56 -3.44 27.88
N ASN A 688 -24.32 -3.99 26.69
CA ASN A 688 -24.62 -3.29 25.44
C ASN A 688 -26.11 -3.47 25.09
N THR A 689 -26.68 -2.43 24.48
CA THR A 689 -28.01 -2.48 23.86
C THR A 689 -27.85 -2.58 22.35
N ILE A 690 -28.27 -3.69 21.77
CA ILE A 690 -28.01 -4.03 20.36
C ILE A 690 -29.31 -4.37 19.65
N ASN A 691 -29.75 -3.53 18.72
CA ASN A 691 -31.07 -3.68 18.14
C ASN A 691 -31.24 -3.15 16.72
N TYR A 692 -32.16 -3.76 15.97
CA TYR A 692 -32.45 -3.37 14.58
C TYR A 692 -31.26 -3.50 13.62
N ASN A 693 -30.32 -4.42 13.87
CA ASN A 693 -29.25 -4.71 12.91
C ASN A 693 -29.69 -5.83 11.95
N ASN A 694 -29.41 -5.67 10.66
CA ASN A 694 -30.03 -6.50 9.62
C ASN A 694 -29.56 -7.96 9.63
N GLU A 695 -28.39 -8.27 10.20
CA GLU A 695 -27.88 -9.63 10.31
C GLU A 695 -27.89 -10.11 11.76
N SER A 696 -26.82 -9.85 12.52
CA SER A 696 -26.68 -10.37 13.88
C SER A 696 -26.53 -9.24 14.89
N GLY A 697 -27.07 -9.42 16.10
CA GLY A 697 -26.74 -8.55 17.23
C GLY A 697 -25.27 -8.69 17.59
N ILE A 698 -24.86 -9.89 17.99
CA ILE A 698 -23.46 -10.26 18.21
C ILE A 698 -23.10 -11.43 17.31
N TYR A 699 -21.95 -11.35 16.66
CA TYR A 699 -21.45 -12.35 15.71
C TYR A 699 -20.02 -12.74 16.06
N ILE A 700 -19.75 -14.04 16.26
CA ILE A 700 -18.42 -14.54 16.63
C ILE A 700 -18.01 -15.72 15.75
N GLN A 701 -16.85 -15.63 15.09
CA GLN A 701 -16.31 -16.75 14.31
C GLN A 701 -14.78 -16.83 14.23
N ASP A 702 -14.28 -17.79 13.45
CA ASP A 702 -12.89 -17.96 13.05
C ASP A 702 -11.90 -18.05 14.22
N ASN A 703 -12.12 -19.02 15.11
CA ASN A 703 -11.26 -19.30 16.27
C ASN A 703 -11.12 -18.12 17.26
N SER A 704 -12.09 -17.21 17.25
CA SER A 704 -12.21 -16.11 18.22
C SER A 704 -12.72 -16.66 19.57
N ASN A 705 -11.79 -17.11 20.40
CA ASN A 705 -12.07 -17.90 21.59
C ASN A 705 -12.06 -17.08 22.88
N PHE A 706 -12.59 -17.66 23.95
CA PHE A 706 -12.60 -17.15 25.31
C PHE A 706 -13.24 -15.77 25.49
N ASN A 707 -14.06 -15.35 24.53
CA ASN A 707 -14.82 -14.11 24.63
C ASN A 707 -15.92 -14.24 25.70
N LYS A 708 -16.15 -13.17 26.46
CA LYS A 708 -17.12 -13.10 27.57
C LYS A 708 -18.25 -12.17 27.20
N ILE A 709 -19.44 -12.73 26.99
CA ILE A 709 -20.64 -12.00 26.58
C ILE A 709 -21.63 -12.02 27.74
N SER A 710 -21.89 -10.88 28.38
CA SER A 710 -22.86 -10.88 29.48
C SER A 710 -23.67 -9.62 29.68
N ASN A 711 -24.89 -9.77 30.19
CA ASN A 711 -25.80 -8.67 30.51
C ASN A 711 -26.16 -7.77 29.31
N ASN A 712 -26.04 -8.27 28.08
CA ASN A 712 -26.43 -7.50 26.89
C ASN A 712 -27.94 -7.62 26.66
N LYS A 713 -28.54 -6.54 26.15
CA LYS A 713 -29.93 -6.50 25.69
C LYS A 713 -29.94 -6.52 24.16
N ILE A 714 -30.37 -7.63 23.57
CA ILE A 714 -30.27 -7.91 22.14
C ILE A 714 -31.65 -8.22 21.58
N SER A 715 -32.16 -7.38 20.67
CA SER A 715 -33.53 -7.49 20.18
C SER A 715 -33.72 -6.92 18.78
N ASN A 716 -34.70 -7.40 18.02
CA ASN A 716 -35.03 -6.88 16.68
C ASN A 716 -33.88 -6.96 15.67
N ASN A 717 -32.91 -7.87 15.85
CA ASN A 717 -31.93 -8.20 14.82
C ASN A 717 -32.43 -9.42 14.03
N THR A 718 -31.83 -9.78 12.89
CA THR A 718 -32.21 -11.05 12.22
C THR A 718 -31.90 -12.25 13.11
N VAL A 719 -30.68 -12.30 13.65
CA VAL A 719 -30.22 -13.22 14.69
C VAL A 719 -29.76 -12.44 15.91
N GLY A 720 -30.08 -12.89 17.12
CA GLY A 720 -29.59 -12.26 18.34
C GLY A 720 -28.09 -12.45 18.54
N ILE A 721 -27.67 -13.67 18.87
CA ILE A 721 -26.27 -14.08 18.99
C ILE A 721 -25.98 -15.22 18.03
N PHE A 722 -25.04 -15.00 17.12
CA PHE A 722 -24.44 -16.02 16.26
C PHE A 722 -23.02 -16.35 16.74
N SER A 723 -22.69 -17.64 16.86
CA SER A 723 -21.34 -18.09 17.17
C SER A 723 -21.02 -19.34 16.40
N GLN A 724 -19.91 -19.37 15.68
CA GLN A 724 -19.41 -20.54 14.96
C GLN A 724 -17.91 -20.69 15.20
N ASN A 725 -17.37 -21.92 15.22
CA ASN A 725 -15.94 -22.17 15.32
C ASN A 725 -15.23 -21.35 16.43
N SER A 726 -15.91 -21.13 17.55
CA SER A 726 -15.41 -20.36 18.70
C SER A 726 -15.88 -21.00 20.02
N ASN A 727 -15.10 -20.80 21.08
CA ASN A 727 -15.40 -21.21 22.45
C ASN A 727 -15.56 -19.98 23.35
N SER A 728 -16.78 -19.54 23.63
CA SER A 728 -17.06 -18.34 24.40
C SER A 728 -17.97 -18.61 25.60
N THR A 729 -17.92 -17.71 26.59
CA THR A 729 -18.81 -17.74 27.75
C THR A 729 -19.95 -16.73 27.57
N ILE A 730 -21.19 -17.20 27.55
CA ILE A 730 -22.38 -16.37 27.25
C ILE A 730 -23.35 -16.43 28.43
N ASN A 731 -23.37 -15.42 29.29
CA ASN A 731 -24.14 -15.44 30.55
C ASN A 731 -25.06 -14.24 30.72
N ASN A 732 -26.24 -14.44 31.31
CA ASN A 732 -27.13 -13.34 31.74
C ASN A 732 -27.56 -12.38 30.61
N ASN A 733 -27.58 -12.80 29.35
CA ASN A 733 -28.00 -11.95 28.24
C ASN A 733 -29.53 -12.02 28.04
N ALA A 734 -30.15 -10.89 27.73
CA ALA A 734 -31.54 -10.83 27.30
C ALA A 734 -31.60 -10.78 25.78
N VAL A 735 -31.77 -11.94 25.15
CA VAL A 735 -31.72 -12.13 23.69
C VAL A 735 -33.12 -12.48 23.20
N CYS A 736 -33.91 -11.45 22.92
CA CYS A 736 -35.36 -11.58 22.79
C CYS A 736 -35.91 -10.75 21.63
N GLY A 737 -36.94 -11.28 20.93
CA GLY A 737 -37.62 -10.54 19.88
C GLY A 737 -36.75 -10.32 18.63
N ASN A 738 -35.78 -11.21 18.37
CA ASN A 738 -35.03 -11.20 17.10
C ASN A 738 -35.88 -11.87 16.01
N MET A 739 -35.74 -11.44 14.76
CA MET A 739 -36.69 -11.74 13.69
C MET A 739 -36.73 -13.24 13.37
N GLN A 740 -35.56 -13.86 13.18
CA GLN A 740 -35.47 -15.30 12.88
C GLN A 740 -35.17 -16.11 14.14
N LEU A 741 -34.02 -15.87 14.77
CA LEU A 741 -33.51 -16.67 15.88
C LEU A 741 -32.90 -15.80 16.97
N ASP A 742 -33.00 -16.21 18.22
CA ASP A 742 -32.34 -15.50 19.33
C ASP A 742 -30.89 -15.97 19.45
N PHE A 743 -30.67 -17.27 19.34
CA PHE A 743 -29.34 -17.87 19.25
C PHE A 743 -29.24 -18.65 17.95
N ASN A 744 -28.06 -18.70 17.31
CA ASN A 744 -27.80 -19.54 16.15
C ASN A 744 -26.34 -20.02 16.14
N SER A 745 -26.16 -21.30 15.86
CA SER A 745 -24.86 -21.86 15.49
C SER A 745 -25.02 -23.14 14.68
N THR A 746 -24.14 -23.35 13.71
CA THR A 746 -23.98 -24.66 13.06
C THR A 746 -23.15 -25.64 13.90
N ASN A 747 -22.36 -25.13 14.86
CA ASN A 747 -21.54 -25.89 15.79
C ASN A 747 -21.14 -25.02 16.99
N TRP A 748 -21.89 -25.12 18.08
CA TRP A 748 -21.63 -24.36 19.31
C TRP A 748 -20.26 -24.68 19.98
N LEU A 749 -19.47 -25.62 19.43
CA LEU A 749 -18.20 -26.13 19.99
C LEU A 749 -18.32 -26.33 21.52
N SER A 750 -17.37 -25.78 22.29
CA SER A 750 -17.34 -25.79 23.76
C SER A 750 -17.88 -24.49 24.38
N SER A 751 -18.50 -23.62 23.58
CA SER A 751 -19.18 -22.43 24.10
C SER A 751 -20.24 -22.84 25.11
N SER A 752 -20.30 -22.12 26.23
CA SER A 752 -21.17 -22.46 27.35
C SER A 752 -21.71 -21.20 28.03
N GLY A 753 -22.79 -21.36 28.77
CA GLY A 753 -23.46 -20.23 29.38
C GLY A 753 -24.56 -20.61 30.35
N ASP A 754 -25.06 -19.64 31.10
CA ASP A 754 -26.18 -19.79 32.01
C ASP A 754 -26.93 -18.46 32.20
N ASN A 755 -28.18 -18.57 32.67
CA ASN A 755 -29.07 -17.46 32.99
C ASN A 755 -29.39 -16.52 31.81
N ASN A 756 -29.33 -17.00 30.57
CA ASN A 756 -29.77 -16.22 29.42
C ASN A 756 -31.32 -16.23 29.31
N ALA A 757 -31.88 -15.25 28.61
CA ALA A 757 -33.29 -15.21 28.23
C ALA A 757 -33.42 -15.29 26.71
N CYS A 758 -34.19 -16.27 26.21
CA CYS A 758 -34.53 -16.41 24.79
C CYS A 758 -35.77 -17.30 24.59
N ASP A 759 -36.42 -17.17 23.44
CA ASP A 759 -37.53 -18.04 23.02
C ASP A 759 -37.16 -18.89 21.79
N LYS A 760 -36.18 -18.46 20.98
CA LYS A 760 -35.74 -19.12 19.74
C LYS A 760 -34.27 -19.54 19.82
N ALA A 761 -33.98 -20.53 20.66
CA ALA A 761 -32.62 -20.90 21.06
C ALA A 761 -31.77 -21.64 20.01
N ASP A 762 -32.36 -22.21 18.96
CA ASP A 762 -31.65 -22.96 17.89
C ASP A 762 -30.52 -23.90 18.38
N GLY A 763 -30.86 -24.79 19.30
CA GLY A 763 -29.91 -25.74 19.87
C GLY A 763 -28.95 -25.18 20.92
N TRP A 764 -28.98 -23.87 21.21
CA TRP A 764 -28.35 -23.30 22.40
C TRP A 764 -28.98 -23.89 23.67
N ASN A 765 -28.15 -24.19 24.66
CA ASN A 765 -28.57 -24.74 25.94
C ASN A 765 -27.79 -24.04 27.06
N ASP A 766 -28.51 -23.38 27.96
CA ASP A 766 -27.94 -22.92 29.22
C ASP A 766 -27.51 -24.14 30.07
N THR A 767 -26.61 -23.90 31.01
CA THR A 767 -26.03 -24.96 31.84
C THR A 767 -27.12 -25.77 32.54
N ASN A 768 -27.19 -27.06 32.20
CA ASN A 768 -28.18 -28.04 32.68
C ASN A 768 -29.65 -27.78 32.25
N ILE A 769 -29.90 -26.94 31.24
CA ILE A 769 -31.24 -26.60 30.75
C ILE A 769 -31.27 -26.67 29.22
N ILE A 770 -32.32 -27.28 28.64
CA ILE A 770 -32.52 -27.23 27.19
C ILE A 770 -33.07 -25.85 26.82
N GLY A 771 -32.43 -25.14 25.89
CA GLY A 771 -32.73 -23.75 25.61
C GLY A 771 -32.17 -22.79 26.66
N CYS A 772 -32.69 -21.57 26.69
CA CYS A 772 -32.35 -20.61 27.73
C CYS A 772 -33.03 -20.91 29.07
N ARG A 773 -32.36 -20.59 30.18
CA ARG A 773 -32.92 -20.73 31.53
C ARG A 773 -34.15 -19.87 31.73
N ASN A 774 -34.09 -18.64 31.25
CA ASN A 774 -35.19 -17.70 31.34
C ASN A 774 -35.92 -17.63 29.99
N LYS A 775 -37.24 -17.47 30.04
CA LYS A 775 -38.01 -17.08 28.86
C LYS A 775 -37.97 -15.58 28.66
N CYS A 776 -38.17 -15.14 27.43
CA CYS A 776 -38.33 -13.72 27.19
C CYS A 776 -39.57 -13.20 27.91
N LYS A 777 -39.46 -12.01 28.48
CA LYS A 777 -40.62 -11.34 29.08
C LYS A 777 -41.54 -10.88 27.97
N ALA A 778 -42.84 -11.12 28.16
CA ALA A 778 -43.90 -10.54 27.36
C ALA A 778 -43.66 -9.02 27.23
N SER A 779 -43.64 -8.53 25.99
CA SER A 779 -43.20 -7.17 25.65
C SER A 779 -44.13 -6.46 24.67
N ASP A 780 -45.07 -7.18 24.04
CA ASP A 780 -46.03 -6.61 23.12
C ASP A 780 -47.50 -6.93 23.44
N ILE A 781 -48.40 -6.38 22.61
CA ILE A 781 -49.84 -6.52 22.82
C ILE A 781 -50.36 -7.93 22.51
N PHE A 782 -49.66 -8.71 21.70
CA PHE A 782 -50.01 -10.10 21.43
C PHE A 782 -49.59 -10.99 22.60
N ASP A 783 -48.43 -10.72 23.20
CA ASP A 783 -48.02 -11.36 24.46
C ASP A 783 -49.02 -11.05 25.57
N LEU A 784 -49.49 -9.80 25.65
CA LEU A 784 -50.53 -9.40 26.59
C LEU A 784 -51.85 -10.16 26.34
N VAL A 785 -52.29 -10.27 25.08
CA VAL A 785 -53.50 -11.02 24.72
C VAL A 785 -53.33 -12.49 25.10
N GLU A 786 -52.19 -13.09 24.81
CA GLU A 786 -51.90 -14.48 25.18
C GLU A 786 -51.86 -14.67 26.70
N MET A 787 -51.25 -13.77 27.46
CA MET A 787 -51.29 -13.75 28.93
C MET A 787 -52.74 -13.68 29.45
N LEU A 788 -53.58 -12.85 28.84
CA LEU A 788 -54.99 -12.71 29.22
C LEU A 788 -55.83 -13.92 28.84
N GLU A 789 -55.57 -14.57 27.70
CA GLU A 789 -56.21 -15.84 27.27
C GLU A 789 -55.84 -17.01 28.20
N TYR A 790 -54.61 -17.06 28.70
CA TYR A 790 -54.20 -18.04 29.71
C TYR A 790 -54.85 -17.76 31.08
N LEU A 791 -54.92 -16.49 31.50
CA LEU A 791 -55.57 -16.09 32.76
C LEU A 791 -57.11 -16.26 32.71
N SER A 792 -57.72 -16.14 31.53
CA SER A 792 -59.16 -16.37 31.30
C SER A 792 -59.51 -17.87 31.22
N GLY A 793 -58.52 -18.74 31.00
CA GLY A 793 -58.69 -20.20 30.89
C GLY A 793 -59.08 -20.70 29.50
N GLU A 794 -58.93 -19.88 28.46
CA GLU A 794 -59.31 -20.23 27.08
C GLU A 794 -58.26 -21.10 26.36
N LYS A 795 -56.99 -21.06 26.78
CA LYS A 795 -55.94 -22.02 26.40
C LYS A 795 -55.72 -23.08 27.48
N THR A 796 -55.65 -24.35 27.11
CA THR A 796 -55.50 -25.48 28.05
C THR A 796 -54.02 -25.86 28.29
N GLY A 797 -53.66 -26.19 29.54
CA GLY A 797 -52.27 -26.47 29.95
C GLY A 797 -51.89 -25.98 31.37
N LEU A 798 -52.85 -25.45 32.14
CA LEU A 798 -52.67 -24.92 33.49
C LEU A 798 -53.65 -25.59 34.46
N TYR A 799 -53.26 -25.77 35.72
CA TYR A 799 -54.21 -26.00 36.82
C TYR A 799 -54.07 -24.88 37.86
N ARG A 800 -55.18 -24.59 38.54
CA ARG A 800 -55.29 -23.48 39.49
C ARG A 800 -54.90 -23.95 40.89
N GLU A 801 -53.86 -23.36 41.47
CA GLU A 801 -53.50 -23.51 42.88
C GLU A 801 -53.47 -22.13 43.55
N ASN A 802 -54.26 -21.95 44.61
CA ASN A 802 -54.19 -20.81 45.54
C ASN A 802 -54.01 -19.43 44.88
N SER A 803 -54.90 -19.07 43.95
CA SER A 803 -54.98 -17.74 43.30
C SER A 803 -53.98 -17.47 42.17
N TYR A 804 -53.18 -18.45 41.74
CA TYR A 804 -52.21 -18.33 40.65
C TYR A 804 -52.38 -19.44 39.60
N TYR A 805 -51.88 -19.19 38.38
CA TYR A 805 -51.86 -20.16 37.27
C TYR A 805 -50.43 -20.69 37.05
N LYS A 806 -50.27 -22.02 36.90
CA LYS A 806 -48.98 -22.71 36.81
C LYS A 806 -48.86 -23.60 35.57
N PHE A 807 -47.78 -23.47 34.80
CA PHE A 807 -47.46 -24.36 33.67
C PHE A 807 -47.18 -25.79 34.14
N VAL A 808 -47.71 -26.78 33.42
CA VAL A 808 -47.40 -28.20 33.66
C VAL A 808 -45.91 -28.45 33.40
N GLY A 809 -45.13 -28.66 34.46
CA GLY A 809 -43.70 -29.01 34.42
C GLY A 809 -42.70 -27.93 34.86
N SER A 810 -43.14 -26.69 35.12
CA SER A 810 -42.27 -25.59 35.59
C SER A 810 -42.33 -25.42 37.11
N VAL A 811 -41.18 -25.19 37.74
CA VAL A 811 -41.03 -24.96 39.19
C VAL A 811 -40.91 -23.49 39.56
N SER A 812 -40.91 -22.54 38.60
CA SER A 812 -40.58 -21.13 38.87
C SER A 812 -41.40 -20.04 38.15
N ASP A 813 -42.36 -20.35 37.26
CA ASP A 813 -43.07 -19.31 36.50
C ASP A 813 -44.45 -18.98 37.10
N TYR A 814 -44.58 -17.79 37.68
CA TYR A 814 -45.88 -17.20 38.06
C TYR A 814 -46.25 -16.12 37.03
N ILE A 815 -47.31 -16.34 36.24
CA ILE A 815 -47.96 -15.27 35.47
C ILE A 815 -49.24 -14.89 36.21
N ASN A 816 -49.37 -13.63 36.61
CA ASN A 816 -50.55 -13.12 37.30
C ASN A 816 -51.08 -11.83 36.64
N LEU A 817 -52.28 -11.40 37.06
CA LEU A 817 -52.97 -10.25 36.47
C LEU A 817 -52.18 -8.93 36.62
N LEU A 818 -51.32 -8.78 37.63
CA LEU A 818 -50.44 -7.61 37.77
C LEU A 818 -49.35 -7.57 36.70
N ASP A 819 -48.85 -8.71 36.23
CA ASP A 819 -47.85 -8.77 35.16
C ASP A 819 -48.46 -8.28 33.83
N ALA A 820 -49.70 -8.68 33.56
CA ALA A 820 -50.47 -8.18 32.42
C ALA A 820 -50.75 -6.67 32.53
N PHE A 821 -51.10 -6.16 33.71
CA PHE A 821 -51.29 -4.71 33.91
C PHE A 821 -49.99 -3.91 33.81
N ALA A 822 -48.86 -4.46 34.25
CA ALA A 822 -47.56 -3.83 34.08
C ALA A 822 -47.16 -3.73 32.60
N LEU A 823 -47.44 -4.77 31.81
CA LEU A 823 -47.24 -4.75 30.36
C LEU A 823 -48.20 -3.79 29.65
N ILE A 824 -49.47 -3.74 30.03
CA ILE A 824 -50.43 -2.71 29.56
C ILE A 824 -49.88 -1.31 29.82
N ALA A 825 -49.39 -1.05 31.03
CA ALA A 825 -48.84 0.26 31.39
C ALA A 825 -47.63 0.60 30.51
N GLN A 826 -46.72 -0.36 30.26
CA GLN A 826 -45.59 -0.17 29.35
C GLN A 826 -46.04 0.14 27.92
N ILE A 827 -46.94 -0.67 27.35
CA ILE A 827 -47.45 -0.50 25.98
C ILE A 827 -48.15 0.87 25.82
N VAL A 828 -48.93 1.29 26.81
CA VAL A 828 -49.70 2.55 26.77
C VAL A 828 -48.82 3.79 26.95
N THR A 829 -47.66 3.70 27.62
CA THR A 829 -46.74 4.84 27.82
C THR A 829 -45.81 5.15 26.64
N VAL A 830 -45.69 4.25 25.66
CA VAL A 830 -44.79 4.40 24.48
C VAL A 830 -45.55 4.86 23.22
N GLY A 831 -46.88 5.00 23.29
CA GLY A 831 -47.75 5.46 22.19
C GLY A 831 -47.91 6.97 22.08
#